data_AF-A0AAU2F6B9-F1
#
_entry.id   AF-A0AAU2F6B9-F1
#
_cell.length_a   1.000
_cell.length_b   1.000
_cell.length_c   1.000
_cell.angle_alpha   90.00
_cell.angle_beta   90.00
_cell.angle_gamma   90.00
#
_symmetry.space_group_name_H-M   'P 1'
#
loop_
_entity.id
_entity.type
_entity.pdbx_description
1 polymer ?
#
loop_
_entity_poly.entity_id
_entity_poly.type
_entity_poly.pdbx_seq_one_letter_code
_entity_poly.pdbx_strand_id
1 'polypeptide(L)'
;MPEMSFDFEGLIQMIANNLYSEKKVFIRELIQNAHDGTRRRALVDGSVGRIDVDTRPQDLEITVRDTGIGMNRDDLVNYLSNIGKSLTKQEREHDDTLIGQFGIGFLSAFVVAAKVRVTTRKLGEETGWLWENEGSKEYRLTECEVAVPGTTVTVSLAGAEDRGMIQEGEVRSLIRHYADMLTTPIHLNGSQEPENTMHLPWEKSGLTDEQLDIDLRFYVERTLNDRVLEAIPVQLRGPVRAEGVLYINRDRVFTTNQPRTIRLFHRRMFLCENQQDVLPQWARFVNGVINSPDLTPTAARDNFLRDDMWAALRDALGNLVIEHLVHLRDTQRERFAGIARFHRMSFASASYYYSEFFTKFADLLLWKTNRLPEEPGNDTVPDPLDDIGTGVALRTLPEILERLPGTPDQPRTLQCVTGMDAARQYFKIANAAGTTVVDASFVFEPELLDAYTKLPGVSLRLVHIDREDSPSGDAIFRQPVGGDATAVQALADRMSAVLRTPHNHSIRTEARVFEPPEIAAVLRTDARTTAQAKAEEVLLDPNSPPGIREMAESVKRLTRGTGQWLTINAGNPLVQRLAEHRDSTNHEVQQLMLALYHSAVLANGQLITAHSASTFHDQLQQLMGRSLEALDLEERCKVLDDRLRAAQGRRRSGSGARADYRTFFMITPFADHYDPLIGAVREVVEHRWGCRLVVARDQQEHHRLLENVQILMDGADGFIAEITHSNPNVMFELGAAFTDRRDRPVILLREEQASANGAALPADLRELLYISYTMDDAELVEKLRAKMSKSTDIQELLKGSNHAVYISRQRLAQLIAPVVLEPMVLEALAARYATAQDWLTAEADEVGRLLGQGNQEFAPIIVAKVRRGVSA
;
A
#
# COMPACT_ATOMS: atom_id res chain seq x y z
N MET A 1 -66.09 22.40 -42.54
CA MET A 1 -64.92 22.67 -41.68
C MET A 1 -63.77 21.83 -42.20
N PRO A 2 -62.51 22.32 -42.25
CA PRO A 2 -61.39 21.42 -42.53
C PRO A 2 -61.28 20.39 -41.40
N GLU A 3 -61.31 19.11 -41.75
CA GLU A 3 -61.05 18.00 -40.82
C GLU A 3 -59.54 17.75 -40.72
N MET A 4 -59.05 17.40 -39.53
CA MET A 4 -57.66 16.97 -39.37
C MET A 4 -57.44 15.68 -40.17
N SER A 5 -56.49 15.71 -41.11
CA SER A 5 -56.02 14.52 -41.80
C SER A 5 -54.99 13.79 -40.94
N PHE A 6 -55.24 12.52 -40.64
CA PHE A 6 -54.33 11.67 -39.87
C PHE A 6 -53.36 10.93 -40.80
N ASP A 7 -52.05 11.05 -40.55
CA ASP A 7 -51.04 10.31 -41.28
C ASP A 7 -50.65 9.02 -40.53
N PHE A 8 -51.17 7.90 -41.03
CA PHE A 8 -50.89 6.57 -40.49
C PHE A 8 -49.41 6.20 -40.62
N GLU A 9 -48.76 6.53 -41.74
CA GLU A 9 -47.35 6.18 -41.98
C GLU A 9 -46.45 6.96 -41.01
N GLY A 10 -46.69 8.26 -40.85
CA GLY A 10 -46.04 9.10 -39.84
C GLY A 10 -46.30 8.63 -38.40
N LEU A 11 -47.50 8.12 -38.07
CA LEU A 11 -47.80 7.56 -36.75
C LEU A 11 -47.02 6.26 -36.50
N ILE A 12 -46.99 5.33 -37.46
CA ILE A 12 -46.22 4.09 -37.34
C ILE A 12 -44.74 4.42 -37.16
N GLN A 13 -44.19 5.35 -37.95
CA GLN A 13 -42.81 5.80 -37.80
C GLN A 13 -42.56 6.48 -36.45
N MET A 14 -43.51 7.28 -35.94
CA MET A 14 -43.40 7.91 -34.62
C MET A 14 -43.42 6.87 -33.48
N ILE A 15 -44.32 5.90 -33.54
CA ILE A 15 -44.42 4.80 -32.56
C ILE A 15 -43.14 3.95 -32.63
N ALA A 16 -42.68 3.63 -33.84
CA ALA A 16 -41.45 2.87 -34.09
C ALA A 16 -40.21 3.57 -33.52
N ASN A 17 -40.09 4.89 -33.71
CA ASN A 17 -38.89 5.63 -33.35
C ASN A 17 -38.89 6.16 -31.89
N ASN A 18 -40.06 6.35 -31.27
CA ASN A 18 -40.15 7.02 -29.95
C ASN A 18 -40.75 6.17 -28.82
N LEU A 19 -41.49 5.08 -29.11
CA LEU A 19 -42.12 4.25 -28.06
C LEU A 19 -41.40 2.91 -27.82
N TYR A 20 -40.65 2.41 -28.79
CA TYR A 20 -39.90 1.16 -28.65
C TYR A 20 -38.41 1.43 -28.77
N SER A 21 -37.70 1.39 -27.64
CA SER A 21 -36.26 1.59 -27.57
C SER A 21 -35.47 0.49 -28.30
N GLU A 22 -36.06 -0.71 -28.46
CA GLU A 22 -35.44 -1.84 -29.13
C GLU A 22 -36.40 -2.53 -30.10
N LYS A 23 -35.89 -2.89 -31.28
CA LYS A 23 -36.66 -3.62 -32.31
C LYS A 23 -37.21 -4.96 -31.80
N LYS A 24 -36.54 -5.63 -30.87
CA LYS A 24 -36.90 -6.97 -30.34
C LYS A 24 -38.21 -6.98 -29.54
N VAL A 25 -38.72 -5.82 -29.13
CA VAL A 25 -39.94 -5.69 -28.32
C VAL A 25 -41.18 -6.26 -29.01
N PHE A 26 -41.22 -6.34 -30.35
CA PHE A 26 -42.38 -6.94 -31.04
C PHE A 26 -42.66 -8.39 -30.62
N ILE A 27 -41.62 -9.19 -30.32
CA ILE A 27 -41.79 -10.57 -29.85
C ILE A 27 -42.49 -10.59 -28.49
N ARG A 28 -42.12 -9.67 -27.59
CA ARG A 28 -42.80 -9.48 -26.29
C ARG A 28 -44.28 -9.18 -26.49
N GLU A 29 -44.60 -8.21 -27.34
CA GLU A 29 -45.99 -7.81 -27.57
C GLU A 29 -46.83 -8.91 -28.22
N LEU A 30 -46.26 -9.69 -29.16
CA LEU A 30 -46.94 -10.85 -29.75
C LEU A 30 -47.23 -11.93 -28.71
N ILE A 31 -46.24 -12.29 -27.89
CA ILE A 31 -46.43 -13.27 -26.80
C ILE A 31 -47.44 -12.74 -25.78
N GLN A 32 -47.42 -11.45 -25.47
CA GLN A 32 -48.39 -10.84 -24.57
C GLN A 32 -49.82 -10.97 -25.09
N ASN A 33 -50.04 -10.64 -26.36
CA ASN A 33 -51.36 -10.72 -26.99
C ASN A 33 -51.86 -12.17 -27.04
N ALA A 34 -50.98 -13.11 -27.38
CA ALA A 34 -51.24 -14.54 -27.32
C ALA A 34 -51.66 -14.98 -25.90
N HIS A 35 -50.91 -14.57 -24.87
CA HIS A 35 -51.21 -14.87 -23.48
C HIS A 35 -52.56 -14.30 -23.04
N ASP A 36 -52.81 -13.01 -23.30
CA ASP A 36 -54.09 -12.36 -23.01
C ASP A 36 -55.26 -13.09 -23.71
N GLY A 37 -55.08 -13.51 -24.96
CA GLY A 37 -56.05 -14.33 -25.71
C GLY A 37 -56.34 -15.67 -25.03
N THR A 38 -55.31 -16.37 -24.56
CA THR A 38 -55.47 -17.63 -23.82
C THR A 38 -56.15 -17.45 -22.48
N ARG A 39 -55.87 -16.35 -21.76
CA ARG A 39 -56.51 -16.06 -20.47
C ARG A 39 -57.99 -15.73 -20.63
N ARG A 40 -58.37 -14.95 -21.66
CA ARG A 40 -59.78 -14.71 -21.98
C ARG A 40 -60.53 -16.01 -22.24
N ARG A 41 -59.91 -16.93 -22.97
CA ARG A 41 -60.50 -18.25 -23.21
C ARG A 41 -60.67 -19.04 -21.92
N ALA A 42 -59.63 -19.11 -21.09
CA ALA A 42 -59.66 -19.80 -19.81
C ALA A 42 -60.78 -19.27 -18.88
N LEU A 43 -61.11 -17.98 -18.93
CA LEU A 43 -62.24 -17.40 -18.18
C LEU A 43 -63.62 -17.89 -18.69
N VAL A 44 -63.71 -18.31 -19.96
CA VAL A 44 -64.95 -18.79 -20.59
C VAL A 44 -65.12 -20.30 -20.41
N ASP A 45 -64.09 -21.09 -20.76
CA ASP A 45 -64.19 -22.56 -20.84
C ASP A 45 -63.24 -23.33 -19.90
N GLY A 46 -62.43 -22.62 -19.10
CA GLY A 46 -61.45 -23.24 -18.20
C GLY A 46 -60.27 -23.93 -18.90
N SER A 47 -60.11 -23.74 -20.22
CA SER A 47 -59.03 -24.39 -20.98
C SER A 47 -57.63 -23.94 -20.55
N VAL A 48 -56.69 -24.88 -20.57
CA VAL A 48 -55.27 -24.57 -20.44
C VAL A 48 -54.77 -24.08 -21.80
N GLY A 49 -54.44 -22.79 -21.87
CA GLY A 49 -53.89 -22.18 -23.08
C GLY A 49 -52.55 -22.77 -23.51
N ARG A 50 -52.19 -22.56 -24.77
CA ARG A 50 -50.89 -22.93 -25.34
C ARG A 50 -50.44 -21.83 -26.30
N ILE A 51 -49.14 -21.52 -26.26
CA ILE A 51 -48.49 -20.63 -27.22
C ILE A 51 -47.38 -21.42 -27.92
N ASP A 52 -47.36 -21.38 -29.24
CA ASP A 52 -46.31 -21.96 -30.09
C ASP A 52 -45.62 -20.82 -30.85
N VAL A 53 -44.30 -20.75 -30.75
CA VAL A 53 -43.44 -19.81 -31.46
C VAL A 53 -42.60 -20.60 -32.45
N ASP A 54 -42.78 -20.33 -33.74
CA ASP A 54 -42.03 -20.97 -34.81
C ASP A 54 -41.12 -19.93 -35.48
N THR A 55 -39.84 -20.24 -35.59
CA THR A 55 -38.83 -19.36 -36.18
C THR A 55 -38.31 -19.96 -37.49
N ARG A 56 -38.31 -19.16 -38.56
CA ARG A 56 -37.73 -19.53 -39.86
C ARG A 56 -36.77 -18.44 -40.33
N PRO A 57 -35.56 -18.36 -39.75
CA PRO A 57 -34.60 -17.31 -40.08
C PRO A 57 -34.18 -17.28 -41.57
N GLN A 58 -34.22 -18.44 -42.26
CA GLN A 58 -33.92 -18.52 -43.69
C GLN A 58 -34.98 -17.85 -44.55
N ASP A 59 -36.24 -17.95 -44.13
CA ASP A 59 -37.40 -17.40 -44.82
C ASP A 59 -37.75 -15.99 -44.31
N LEU A 60 -36.95 -15.45 -43.39
CA LEU A 60 -37.19 -14.18 -42.69
C LEU A 60 -38.57 -14.13 -42.00
N GLU A 61 -39.03 -15.25 -41.48
CA GLU A 61 -40.38 -15.40 -40.93
C GLU A 61 -40.34 -15.85 -39.46
N ILE A 62 -41.19 -15.25 -38.64
CA ILE A 62 -41.51 -15.71 -37.28
C ILE A 62 -43.02 -15.79 -37.11
N THR A 63 -43.50 -16.89 -36.54
CA THR A 63 -44.92 -17.15 -36.31
C THR A 63 -45.17 -17.36 -34.84
N VAL A 64 -46.19 -16.70 -34.30
CA VAL A 64 -46.72 -16.90 -32.94
C VAL A 64 -48.15 -17.38 -33.05
N ARG A 65 -48.44 -18.57 -32.53
CA ARG A 65 -49.77 -19.17 -32.51
C ARG A 65 -50.24 -19.35 -31.07
N ASP A 66 -51.49 -19.01 -30.82
CA ASP A 66 -52.15 -19.25 -29.54
C ASP A 66 -53.43 -20.06 -29.71
N THR A 67 -53.81 -20.78 -28.66
CA THR A 67 -55.11 -21.47 -28.55
C THR A 67 -56.14 -20.63 -27.79
N GLY A 68 -56.05 -19.30 -27.88
CA GLY A 68 -56.90 -18.37 -27.16
C GLY A 68 -58.31 -18.23 -27.72
N ILE A 69 -58.99 -17.15 -27.31
CA ILE A 69 -60.40 -16.91 -27.66
C ILE A 69 -60.62 -16.66 -29.15
N GLY A 70 -59.57 -16.23 -29.87
CA GLY A 70 -59.64 -15.85 -31.28
C GLY A 70 -60.44 -14.57 -31.51
N MET A 71 -60.58 -14.18 -32.77
CA MET A 71 -61.28 -12.96 -33.20
C MET A 71 -62.23 -13.29 -34.34
N ASN A 72 -63.35 -12.59 -34.40
CA ASN A 72 -64.23 -12.59 -35.56
C ASN A 72 -63.96 -11.36 -36.44
N ARG A 73 -64.75 -11.19 -37.52
CA ARG A 73 -64.58 -10.08 -38.47
C ARG A 73 -64.62 -8.71 -37.78
N ASP A 74 -65.58 -8.52 -36.88
CA ASP A 74 -65.80 -7.23 -36.22
C ASP A 74 -64.70 -6.95 -35.19
N ASP A 75 -64.24 -7.98 -34.47
CA ASP A 75 -63.07 -7.89 -33.57
C ASP A 75 -61.81 -7.45 -34.34
N LEU A 76 -61.54 -8.05 -35.51
CA LEU A 76 -60.39 -7.69 -36.34
C LEU A 76 -60.46 -6.23 -36.80
N VAL A 77 -61.63 -5.78 -37.25
CA VAL A 77 -61.82 -4.38 -37.66
C VAL A 77 -61.67 -3.43 -36.45
N ASN A 78 -62.18 -3.81 -35.28
CA ASN A 78 -62.12 -2.97 -34.10
C ASN A 78 -60.72 -2.90 -33.48
N TYR A 79 -59.98 -4.01 -33.45
CA TYR A 79 -58.68 -4.09 -32.79
C TYR A 79 -57.50 -3.78 -33.70
N LEU A 80 -57.57 -4.13 -35.00
CA LEU A 80 -56.46 -3.92 -35.94
C LEU A 80 -56.67 -2.70 -36.85
N SER A 81 -57.92 -2.29 -37.11
CA SER A 81 -58.22 -1.20 -38.06
C SER A 81 -58.58 0.14 -37.41
N ASN A 82 -58.93 0.16 -36.12
CA ASN A 82 -59.27 1.39 -35.38
C ASN A 82 -58.22 1.73 -34.31
N ILE A 83 -57.12 2.35 -34.73
CA ILE A 83 -56.07 2.82 -33.80
C ILE A 83 -56.61 3.98 -32.94
N GLY A 84 -56.54 3.85 -31.61
CA GLY A 84 -56.79 4.96 -30.67
C GLY A 84 -58.17 5.02 -30.01
N LYS A 85 -59.11 4.11 -30.32
CA LYS A 85 -60.30 3.91 -29.46
C LYS A 85 -59.94 2.99 -28.30
N SER A 86 -59.43 3.59 -27.23
CA SER A 86 -59.26 2.91 -25.95
C SER A 86 -60.60 2.34 -25.50
N LEU A 87 -60.62 1.07 -25.09
CA LEU A 87 -61.76 0.42 -24.43
C LEU A 87 -62.37 1.39 -23.40
N THR A 88 -63.69 1.53 -23.46
CA THR A 88 -64.43 2.49 -22.62
C THR A 88 -64.24 2.14 -21.15
N LYS A 89 -64.37 3.14 -20.25
CA LYS A 89 -64.14 2.97 -18.81
C LYS A 89 -64.95 1.81 -18.19
N GLN A 90 -66.11 1.45 -18.77
CA GLN A 90 -66.95 0.32 -18.36
C GLN A 90 -66.39 -1.06 -18.75
N GLU A 91 -65.67 -1.17 -19.87
CA GLU A 91 -64.99 -2.42 -20.27
C GLU A 91 -63.72 -2.67 -19.44
N ARG A 92 -63.20 -1.64 -18.75
CA ARG A 92 -62.01 -1.72 -17.88
C ARG A 92 -62.30 -2.28 -16.49
N GLU A 93 -63.53 -2.14 -15.98
CA GLU A 93 -63.91 -2.57 -14.63
C GLU A 93 -64.21 -4.07 -14.51
N HIS A 94 -64.43 -4.78 -15.63
CA HIS A 94 -64.74 -6.22 -15.64
C HIS A 94 -63.55 -7.13 -15.95
N ASP A 95 -62.39 -6.58 -16.34
CA ASP A 95 -61.27 -7.36 -16.89
C ASP A 95 -59.93 -6.98 -16.26
N ASP A 96 -59.90 -7.00 -14.93
CA ASP A 96 -58.77 -6.63 -14.06
C ASP A 96 -57.52 -7.52 -14.24
N THR A 97 -57.57 -8.48 -15.16
CA THR A 97 -56.57 -9.52 -15.38
C THR A 97 -55.68 -9.31 -16.62
N LEU A 98 -56.07 -8.46 -17.57
CA LEU A 98 -55.39 -8.33 -18.87
C LEU A 98 -54.22 -7.36 -18.85
N ILE A 99 -53.10 -7.71 -19.52
CA ILE A 99 -51.90 -6.87 -19.56
C ILE A 99 -52.04 -5.78 -20.66
N GLY A 100 -52.80 -6.08 -21.72
CA GLY A 100 -53.08 -5.25 -22.89
C GLY A 100 -54.05 -4.05 -22.73
N GLN A 101 -53.60 -2.87 -22.28
CA GLN A 101 -54.47 -1.66 -22.13
C GLN A 101 -54.50 -0.65 -23.31
N PHE A 102 -53.49 -0.61 -24.18
CA PHE A 102 -53.31 0.51 -25.13
C PHE A 102 -53.61 0.20 -26.61
N GLY A 103 -53.84 -1.06 -26.99
CA GLY A 103 -54.16 -1.44 -28.39
C GLY A 103 -53.07 -1.15 -29.43
N ILE A 104 -51.90 -0.65 -29.03
CA ILE A 104 -50.78 -0.28 -29.91
C ILE A 104 -49.70 -1.37 -30.04
N GLY A 105 -49.72 -2.39 -29.17
CA GLY A 105 -48.68 -3.43 -29.11
C GLY A 105 -48.52 -4.21 -30.42
N PHE A 106 -49.60 -4.41 -31.17
CA PHE A 106 -49.56 -5.06 -32.48
C PHE A 106 -48.79 -4.24 -33.54
N LEU A 107 -48.79 -2.91 -33.43
CA LEU A 107 -48.11 -2.03 -34.38
C LEU A 107 -46.58 -2.13 -34.27
N SER A 108 -46.06 -2.62 -33.15
CA SER A 108 -44.63 -2.87 -32.96
C SER A 108 -44.06 -3.87 -33.98
N ALA A 109 -44.89 -4.77 -34.53
CA ALA A 109 -44.45 -5.72 -35.56
C ALA A 109 -44.04 -5.00 -36.86
N PHE A 110 -44.72 -3.91 -37.24
CA PHE A 110 -44.40 -3.15 -38.47
C PHE A 110 -43.08 -2.37 -38.39
N VAL A 111 -42.44 -2.31 -37.22
CA VAL A 111 -41.08 -1.77 -37.07
C VAL A 111 -40.05 -2.62 -37.82
N VAL A 112 -40.29 -3.94 -37.88
CA VAL A 112 -39.36 -4.93 -38.44
C VAL A 112 -39.96 -5.70 -39.62
N ALA A 113 -41.27 -5.62 -39.84
CA ALA A 113 -41.99 -6.43 -40.82
C ALA A 113 -42.16 -5.72 -42.17
N ALA A 114 -41.92 -6.44 -43.26
CA ALA A 114 -42.47 -6.09 -44.58
C ALA A 114 -43.94 -6.51 -44.70
N LYS A 115 -44.34 -7.59 -44.03
CA LYS A 115 -45.70 -8.11 -44.08
C LYS A 115 -46.09 -8.79 -42.77
N VAL A 116 -47.32 -8.52 -42.32
CA VAL A 116 -47.93 -9.20 -41.17
C VAL A 116 -49.19 -9.90 -41.63
N ARG A 117 -49.33 -11.19 -41.27
CA ARG A 117 -50.51 -12.01 -41.53
C ARG A 117 -51.10 -12.50 -40.22
N VAL A 118 -52.40 -12.30 -40.02
CA VAL A 118 -53.15 -12.77 -38.85
C VAL A 118 -54.22 -13.73 -39.33
N THR A 119 -54.14 -14.97 -38.89
CA THR A 119 -55.15 -16.01 -39.16
C THR A 119 -55.83 -16.37 -37.85
N THR A 120 -57.14 -16.27 -37.76
CA THR A 120 -57.85 -16.39 -36.48
C THR A 120 -59.25 -16.99 -36.65
N ARG A 121 -59.73 -17.69 -35.62
CA ARG A 121 -61.12 -18.13 -35.51
C ARG A 121 -61.59 -17.98 -34.07
N LYS A 122 -62.72 -17.31 -33.88
CA LYS A 122 -63.32 -17.08 -32.57
C LYS A 122 -63.90 -18.37 -31.99
N LEU A 123 -63.75 -18.55 -30.68
CA LEU A 123 -64.40 -19.64 -29.96
C LEU A 123 -65.92 -19.56 -30.15
N GLY A 124 -66.54 -20.66 -30.58
CA GLY A 124 -67.97 -20.73 -30.84
C GLY A 124 -68.38 -20.33 -32.25
N GLU A 125 -67.45 -19.89 -33.11
CA GLU A 125 -67.70 -19.59 -34.52
C GLU A 125 -66.99 -20.62 -35.43
N GLU A 126 -67.60 -20.94 -36.58
CA GLU A 126 -67.04 -21.86 -37.57
C GLU A 126 -66.14 -21.15 -38.60
N THR A 127 -66.46 -19.90 -38.91
CA THR A 127 -65.75 -19.10 -39.92
C THR A 127 -64.43 -18.56 -39.38
N GLY A 128 -63.32 -18.87 -40.06
CA GLY A 128 -62.03 -18.26 -39.81
C GLY A 128 -61.78 -17.04 -40.70
N TRP A 129 -60.87 -16.17 -40.28
CA TRP A 129 -60.52 -14.94 -40.98
C TRP A 129 -59.00 -14.82 -41.16
N LEU A 130 -58.60 -14.39 -42.36
CA LEU A 130 -57.23 -14.02 -42.71
C LEU A 130 -57.18 -12.51 -42.91
N TRP A 131 -56.35 -11.85 -42.11
CA TRP A 131 -56.00 -10.44 -42.24
C TRP A 131 -54.55 -10.32 -42.69
N GLU A 132 -54.27 -9.54 -43.73
CA GLU A 132 -52.91 -9.31 -44.24
C GLU A 132 -52.66 -7.81 -44.48
N ASN A 133 -51.49 -7.32 -44.07
CA ASN A 133 -51.08 -5.94 -44.30
C ASN A 133 -49.56 -5.85 -44.53
N GLU A 134 -49.14 -4.99 -45.45
CA GLU A 134 -47.74 -4.76 -45.89
C GLU A 134 -47.16 -3.44 -45.34
N GLY A 135 -47.64 -2.96 -44.20
CA GLY A 135 -47.25 -1.69 -43.58
C GLY A 135 -47.98 -0.46 -44.12
N SER A 136 -49.11 -0.64 -44.81
CA SER A 136 -49.88 0.44 -45.45
C SER A 136 -51.23 0.68 -44.78
N LYS A 137 -51.92 1.78 -45.15
CA LYS A 137 -53.31 2.06 -44.72
C LYS A 137 -54.30 1.00 -45.23
N GLU A 138 -53.96 0.29 -46.31
CA GLU A 138 -54.80 -0.75 -46.90
C GLU A 138 -54.40 -2.14 -46.38
N TYR A 139 -55.40 -2.95 -46.04
CA TYR A 139 -55.25 -4.34 -45.62
C TYR A 139 -56.23 -5.24 -46.36
N ARG A 140 -55.88 -6.52 -46.48
CA ARG A 140 -56.75 -7.55 -47.04
C ARG A 140 -57.40 -8.32 -45.89
N LEU A 141 -58.71 -8.52 -45.98
CA LEU A 141 -59.48 -9.34 -45.03
C LEU A 141 -60.33 -10.35 -45.82
N THR A 142 -60.08 -11.64 -45.65
CA THR A 142 -60.76 -12.72 -46.36
C THR A 142 -61.13 -13.85 -45.42
N GLU A 143 -62.22 -14.56 -45.72
CA GLU A 143 -62.56 -15.80 -45.01
C GLU A 143 -61.50 -16.89 -45.29
N CYS A 144 -61.20 -17.70 -44.29
CA CYS A 144 -60.27 -18.82 -44.41
C CYS A 144 -60.65 -19.97 -43.48
N GLU A 145 -60.15 -21.17 -43.78
CA GLU A 145 -60.33 -22.33 -42.90
C GLU A 145 -59.27 -22.33 -41.80
N VAL A 146 -59.73 -22.35 -40.54
CA VAL A 146 -58.88 -22.48 -39.36
C VAL A 146 -59.46 -23.60 -38.51
N ALA A 147 -58.69 -24.68 -38.29
CA ALA A 147 -59.21 -25.90 -37.68
C ALA A 147 -59.58 -25.77 -36.20
N VAL A 148 -58.84 -24.96 -35.45
CA VAL A 148 -59.00 -24.76 -33.99
C VAL A 148 -59.18 -23.29 -33.64
N PRO A 149 -59.97 -22.94 -32.60
CA PRO A 149 -60.08 -21.55 -32.16
C PRO A 149 -58.74 -21.02 -31.63
N GLY A 150 -58.49 -19.74 -31.85
CA GLY A 150 -57.23 -19.09 -31.50
C GLY A 150 -56.75 -18.13 -32.58
N THR A 151 -55.53 -17.62 -32.43
CA THR A 151 -54.91 -16.69 -33.39
C THR A 151 -53.51 -17.16 -33.77
N THR A 152 -53.15 -16.99 -35.04
CA THR A 152 -51.79 -17.19 -35.57
C THR A 152 -51.34 -15.89 -36.21
N VAL A 153 -50.30 -15.28 -35.67
CA VAL A 153 -49.65 -14.10 -36.24
C VAL A 153 -48.35 -14.51 -36.87
N THR A 154 -48.18 -14.21 -38.16
CA THR A 154 -46.96 -14.45 -38.92
C THR A 154 -46.37 -13.13 -39.36
N VAL A 155 -45.12 -12.90 -39.00
CA VAL A 155 -44.36 -11.69 -39.30
C VAL A 155 -43.25 -12.04 -40.28
N SER A 156 -43.29 -11.44 -41.46
CA SER A 156 -42.23 -11.52 -42.47
C SER A 156 -41.36 -10.26 -42.35
N LEU A 157 -40.08 -10.42 -42.00
CA LEU A 157 -39.15 -9.30 -41.79
C LEU A 157 -38.88 -8.54 -43.08
N ALA A 158 -38.63 -7.23 -42.97
CA ALA A 158 -38.38 -6.35 -44.10
C ALA A 158 -36.99 -6.55 -44.74
N GLY A 159 -36.00 -6.98 -43.95
CA GLY A 159 -34.62 -7.11 -44.37
C GLY A 159 -33.85 -8.21 -43.64
N ALA A 160 -32.72 -8.62 -44.23
CA ALA A 160 -31.87 -9.68 -43.70
C ALA A 160 -31.02 -9.23 -42.50
N GLU A 161 -30.86 -7.92 -42.30
CA GLU A 161 -30.17 -7.31 -41.16
C GLU A 161 -30.82 -7.66 -39.82
N ASP A 162 -32.15 -7.80 -39.81
CA ASP A 162 -32.95 -8.07 -38.63
C ASP A 162 -33.11 -9.58 -38.34
N ARG A 163 -32.59 -10.43 -39.25
CA ARG A 163 -32.64 -11.90 -39.16
C ARG A 163 -32.03 -12.46 -37.86
N GLY A 164 -31.03 -11.78 -37.30
CA GLY A 164 -30.40 -12.17 -36.04
C GLY A 164 -31.41 -12.28 -34.88
N MET A 165 -32.44 -11.45 -34.87
CA MET A 165 -33.44 -11.38 -33.78
C MET A 165 -34.36 -12.59 -33.73
N ILE A 166 -34.57 -13.26 -34.87
CA ILE A 166 -35.47 -14.42 -34.97
C ILE A 166 -34.72 -15.75 -34.95
N GLN A 167 -33.40 -15.76 -34.66
CA GLN A 167 -32.67 -17.00 -34.46
C GLN A 167 -33.23 -17.75 -33.24
N GLU A 168 -33.28 -19.09 -33.30
CA GLU A 168 -33.86 -19.89 -32.22
C GLU A 168 -33.25 -19.57 -30.85
N GLY A 169 -31.91 -19.49 -30.76
CA GLY A 169 -31.23 -19.18 -29.49
C GLY A 169 -31.58 -17.80 -28.94
N GLU A 170 -31.74 -16.82 -29.83
CA GLU A 170 -32.13 -15.45 -29.46
C GLU A 170 -33.59 -15.41 -29.01
N VAL A 171 -34.51 -15.98 -29.77
CA VAL A 171 -35.94 -16.04 -29.42
C VAL A 171 -36.16 -16.80 -28.11
N ARG A 172 -35.42 -17.90 -27.89
CA ARG A 172 -35.41 -18.62 -26.61
C ARG A 172 -35.00 -17.70 -25.45
N SER A 173 -33.94 -16.92 -25.65
CA SER A 173 -33.48 -15.93 -24.65
C SER A 173 -34.55 -14.86 -24.41
N LEU A 174 -35.20 -14.35 -25.46
CA LEU A 174 -36.27 -13.35 -25.35
C LEU A 174 -37.52 -13.90 -24.65
N ILE A 175 -37.91 -15.15 -24.89
CA ILE A 175 -39.01 -15.81 -24.16
C ILE A 175 -38.66 -15.88 -22.66
N ARG A 176 -37.44 -16.30 -22.31
CA ARG A 176 -36.98 -16.37 -20.91
C ARG A 176 -36.77 -15.00 -20.28
N HIS A 177 -36.49 -13.97 -21.07
CA HIS A 177 -36.33 -12.63 -20.57
C HIS A 177 -37.70 -11.98 -20.31
N TYR A 178 -38.61 -12.07 -21.29
CA TYR A 178 -39.89 -11.36 -21.23
C TYR A 178 -41.01 -12.11 -20.52
N ALA A 179 -41.11 -13.42 -20.78
CA ALA A 179 -42.32 -14.20 -20.55
C ALA A 179 -42.11 -15.40 -19.61
N ASP A 180 -40.98 -15.46 -18.90
CA ASP A 180 -40.62 -16.61 -18.05
C ASP A 180 -41.64 -16.91 -16.95
N MET A 181 -42.31 -15.86 -16.43
CA MET A 181 -43.31 -15.96 -15.38
C MET A 181 -44.74 -16.22 -15.90
N LEU A 182 -44.98 -16.21 -17.21
CA LEU A 182 -46.32 -16.47 -17.73
C LEU A 182 -46.75 -17.90 -17.41
N THR A 183 -48.02 -18.08 -17.06
CA THR A 183 -48.59 -19.39 -16.72
C THR A 183 -48.93 -20.23 -17.95
N THR A 184 -49.05 -19.59 -19.12
CA THR A 184 -49.32 -20.29 -20.37
C THR A 184 -48.02 -20.93 -20.88
N PRO A 185 -47.99 -22.23 -21.19
CA PRO A 185 -46.80 -22.88 -21.76
C PRO A 185 -46.46 -22.31 -23.14
N ILE A 186 -45.20 -21.91 -23.31
CA ILE A 186 -44.65 -21.37 -24.56
C ILE A 186 -43.68 -22.39 -25.15
N HIS A 187 -44.00 -22.94 -26.31
CA HIS A 187 -43.16 -23.91 -27.02
C HIS A 187 -42.44 -23.23 -28.18
N LEU A 188 -41.17 -23.55 -28.39
CA LEU A 188 -40.35 -23.02 -29.48
C LEU A 188 -40.05 -24.12 -30.50
N ASN A 189 -40.31 -23.86 -31.79
CA ASN A 189 -39.98 -24.74 -32.92
C ASN A 189 -40.46 -26.21 -32.74
N GLY A 190 -41.66 -26.41 -32.17
CA GLY A 190 -42.23 -27.75 -31.95
C GLY A 190 -41.66 -28.53 -30.76
N SER A 191 -40.87 -27.90 -29.89
CA SER A 191 -40.45 -28.48 -28.60
C SER A 191 -41.66 -28.98 -27.81
N GLN A 192 -41.51 -30.12 -27.12
CA GLN A 192 -42.53 -30.65 -26.21
C GLN A 192 -42.43 -30.03 -24.81
N GLU A 193 -41.24 -29.55 -24.44
CA GLU A 193 -41.03 -28.87 -23.17
C GLU A 193 -41.24 -27.35 -23.36
N PRO A 194 -41.97 -26.69 -22.45
CA PRO A 194 -42.12 -25.25 -22.47
C PRO A 194 -40.80 -24.55 -22.13
N GLU A 195 -40.54 -23.42 -22.79
CA GLU A 195 -39.31 -22.65 -22.58
C GLU A 195 -39.37 -21.74 -21.34
N ASN A 196 -40.58 -21.36 -20.92
CA ASN A 196 -40.83 -20.55 -19.72
C ASN A 196 -41.01 -21.41 -18.47
N THR A 197 -40.72 -20.83 -17.30
CA THR A 197 -40.74 -21.54 -16.02
C THR A 197 -42.15 -21.95 -15.57
N MET A 198 -43.19 -21.18 -15.90
CA MET A 198 -44.63 -21.38 -15.58
C MET A 198 -45.00 -21.41 -14.08
N HIS A 199 -44.23 -22.11 -13.25
CA HIS A 199 -44.44 -22.32 -11.82
C HIS A 199 -43.24 -21.81 -11.03
N LEU A 200 -43.41 -20.69 -10.36
CA LEU A 200 -42.35 -19.98 -9.68
C LEU A 200 -42.14 -20.54 -8.25
N PRO A 201 -40.92 -20.46 -7.70
CA PRO A 201 -40.64 -20.97 -6.35
C PRO A 201 -41.59 -20.45 -5.27
N TRP A 202 -41.92 -19.15 -5.29
CA TRP A 202 -42.78 -18.49 -4.32
C TRP A 202 -44.28 -18.80 -4.45
N GLU A 203 -44.67 -19.61 -5.45
CA GLU A 203 -46.05 -20.08 -5.63
C GLU A 203 -46.27 -21.48 -5.06
N LYS A 204 -45.20 -22.23 -4.80
CA LYS A 204 -45.28 -23.60 -4.32
C LYS A 204 -45.78 -23.63 -2.87
N SER A 205 -46.87 -24.32 -2.63
CA SER A 205 -47.43 -24.53 -1.29
C SER A 205 -46.81 -25.74 -0.59
N GLY A 206 -46.64 -25.68 0.74
CA GLY A 206 -46.20 -26.82 1.55
C GLY A 206 -44.69 -27.06 1.57
N LEU A 207 -43.90 -26.11 1.07
CA LEU A 207 -42.44 -26.11 1.25
C LEU A 207 -42.08 -25.68 2.67
N THR A 208 -41.02 -26.29 3.20
CA THR A 208 -40.29 -25.76 4.37
C THR A 208 -39.48 -24.52 3.98
N ASP A 209 -39.12 -23.68 4.95
CA ASP A 209 -38.31 -22.48 4.70
C ASP A 209 -36.97 -22.81 4.02
N GLU A 210 -36.35 -23.94 4.37
CA GLU A 210 -35.11 -24.43 3.77
C GLU A 210 -35.28 -24.84 2.30
N GLN A 211 -36.37 -25.53 1.98
CA GLN A 211 -36.69 -25.91 0.59
C GLN A 211 -36.98 -24.68 -0.26
N LEU A 212 -37.73 -23.72 0.29
CA LEU A 212 -38.01 -22.46 -0.39
C LEU A 212 -36.72 -21.67 -0.66
N ASP A 213 -35.83 -21.55 0.32
CA ASP A 213 -34.51 -20.90 0.16
C ASP A 213 -33.68 -21.56 -0.97
N ILE A 214 -33.62 -22.89 -1.02
CA ILE A 214 -32.92 -23.62 -2.09
C ILE A 214 -33.53 -23.33 -3.47
N ASP A 215 -34.85 -23.43 -3.60
CA ASP A 215 -35.56 -23.21 -4.86
C ASP A 215 -35.41 -21.77 -5.36
N LEU A 216 -35.46 -20.78 -4.45
CA LEU A 216 -35.25 -19.37 -4.76
C LEU A 216 -33.84 -19.10 -5.28
N ARG A 217 -32.82 -19.65 -4.60
CA ARG A 217 -31.41 -19.51 -5.01
C ARG A 217 -31.18 -20.12 -6.39
N PHE A 218 -31.69 -21.33 -6.62
CA PHE A 218 -31.58 -22.00 -7.92
C PHE A 218 -32.28 -21.20 -9.04
N TYR A 219 -33.46 -20.65 -8.75
CA TYR A 219 -34.15 -19.79 -9.71
C TYR A 219 -33.33 -18.55 -10.07
N VAL A 220 -32.76 -17.85 -9.08
CA VAL A 220 -31.93 -16.66 -9.33
C VAL A 220 -30.65 -17.01 -10.09
N GLU A 221 -29.92 -18.05 -9.66
CA GLU A 221 -28.68 -18.50 -10.32
C GLU A 221 -28.94 -18.90 -11.78
N ARG A 222 -30.07 -19.57 -12.07
CA ARG A 222 -30.42 -19.96 -13.44
C ARG A 222 -30.89 -18.78 -14.31
N THR A 223 -31.64 -17.84 -13.73
CA THR A 223 -32.35 -16.79 -14.50
C THR A 223 -31.53 -15.51 -14.64
N LEU A 224 -30.76 -15.18 -13.63
CA LEU A 224 -29.92 -13.98 -13.57
C LEU A 224 -28.42 -14.29 -13.69
N ASN A 225 -28.01 -15.56 -13.51
CA ASN A 225 -26.59 -15.95 -13.44
C ASN A 225 -25.82 -15.25 -12.30
N ASP A 226 -26.56 -14.87 -11.25
CA ASP A 226 -26.04 -14.24 -10.04
C ASP A 226 -25.87 -15.27 -8.93
N ARG A 227 -24.76 -15.19 -8.19
CA ARG A 227 -24.52 -16.04 -7.02
C ARG A 227 -25.25 -15.49 -5.81
N VAL A 228 -26.10 -16.29 -5.17
CA VAL A 228 -26.90 -15.83 -4.05
C VAL A 228 -26.22 -16.12 -2.71
N LEU A 229 -26.05 -15.09 -1.88
CA LEU A 229 -25.64 -15.21 -0.49
C LEU A 229 -26.85 -15.41 0.42
N GLU A 230 -27.92 -14.64 0.18
CA GLU A 230 -29.17 -14.71 0.93
C GLU A 230 -30.36 -14.47 0.01
N ALA A 231 -31.39 -15.33 0.08
CA ALA A 231 -32.65 -15.15 -0.62
C ALA A 231 -33.73 -14.70 0.36
N ILE A 232 -34.54 -13.72 -0.06
CA ILE A 232 -35.61 -13.11 0.73
C ILE A 232 -36.90 -13.27 -0.09
N PRO A 233 -37.82 -14.17 0.32
CA PRO A 233 -39.07 -14.37 -0.38
C PRO A 233 -39.93 -13.11 -0.32
N VAL A 234 -40.47 -12.68 -1.47
CA VAL A 234 -41.40 -11.56 -1.54
C VAL A 234 -42.81 -12.11 -1.66
N GLN A 235 -43.64 -11.84 -0.66
CA GLN A 235 -45.06 -12.15 -0.71
C GLN A 235 -45.86 -11.07 0.01
N LEU A 236 -46.06 -9.95 -0.67
CA LEU A 236 -46.80 -8.79 -0.17
C LEU A 236 -48.27 -8.90 -0.56
N ARG A 237 -49.15 -8.82 0.45
CA ARG A 237 -50.63 -8.84 0.31
C ARG A 237 -51.31 -7.56 0.82
N GLY A 238 -50.53 -6.57 1.23
CA GLY A 238 -50.99 -5.33 1.85
C GLY A 238 -51.51 -4.29 0.85
N PRO A 239 -51.25 -2.98 1.05
CA PRO A 239 -51.76 -1.91 0.19
C PRO A 239 -51.26 -2.01 -1.26
N VAL A 240 -50.17 -2.74 -1.47
CA VAL A 240 -49.63 -3.10 -2.78
C VAL A 240 -49.29 -4.59 -2.78
N ARG A 241 -49.65 -5.28 -3.85
CA ARG A 241 -49.33 -6.69 -4.04
C ARG A 241 -48.01 -6.83 -4.77
N ALA A 242 -47.18 -7.74 -4.27
CA ALA A 242 -45.96 -8.15 -4.95
C ALA A 242 -45.61 -9.59 -4.61
N GLU A 243 -45.09 -10.30 -5.58
CA GLU A 243 -44.57 -11.66 -5.43
C GLU A 243 -43.22 -11.78 -6.14
N GLY A 244 -42.30 -12.57 -5.60
CA GLY A 244 -40.96 -12.63 -6.16
C GLY A 244 -39.89 -13.06 -5.17
N VAL A 245 -38.66 -12.65 -5.49
CA VAL A 245 -37.47 -12.89 -4.68
C VAL A 245 -36.62 -11.63 -4.66
N LEU A 246 -36.29 -11.17 -3.47
CA LEU A 246 -35.16 -10.27 -3.24
C LEU A 246 -33.95 -11.13 -2.85
N TYR A 247 -32.74 -10.69 -3.14
CA TYR A 247 -31.55 -11.44 -2.76
C TYR A 247 -30.34 -10.54 -2.55
N ILE A 248 -29.42 -11.02 -1.73
CA ILE A 248 -28.10 -10.42 -1.50
C ILE A 248 -27.09 -11.27 -2.29
N ASN A 249 -26.29 -10.62 -3.14
CA ASN A 249 -25.31 -11.32 -3.99
C ASN A 249 -24.10 -11.79 -3.16
N ARG A 250 -23.47 -12.90 -3.58
CA ARG A 250 -22.23 -13.47 -3.02
C ARG A 250 -20.97 -12.94 -3.70
N ASP A 251 -21.08 -12.01 -4.63
CA ASP A 251 -19.95 -11.32 -5.26
C ASP A 251 -19.62 -10.01 -4.53
N ARG A 252 -18.33 -9.71 -4.35
CA ARG A 252 -17.89 -8.45 -3.74
C ARG A 252 -17.85 -7.35 -4.80
N VAL A 253 -18.84 -6.47 -4.77
CA VAL A 253 -18.89 -5.36 -5.71
C VAL A 253 -18.22 -4.13 -5.08
N PHE A 254 -16.90 -4.00 -5.29
CA PHE A 254 -16.18 -2.73 -5.10
C PHE A 254 -16.03 -1.92 -6.40
N THR A 255 -16.59 -2.40 -7.51
CA THR A 255 -16.50 -1.71 -8.81
C THR A 255 -17.84 -1.08 -9.17
N THR A 256 -17.77 0.09 -9.77
CA THR A 256 -18.89 0.88 -10.31
C THR A 256 -19.63 0.22 -11.48
N ASN A 257 -19.28 -1.01 -11.87
CA ASN A 257 -19.63 -1.59 -13.17
C ASN A 257 -20.43 -2.90 -13.15
N GLN A 258 -20.88 -3.40 -12.00
CA GLN A 258 -21.92 -4.44 -12.02
C GLN A 258 -23.31 -3.77 -11.95
N PRO A 259 -24.17 -3.95 -12.97
CA PRO A 259 -25.53 -3.44 -12.95
C PRO A 259 -26.26 -4.11 -11.79
N ARG A 260 -26.65 -3.31 -10.79
CA ARG A 260 -27.46 -3.78 -9.67
C ARG A 260 -28.87 -3.98 -10.21
N THR A 261 -29.27 -5.20 -10.50
CA THR A 261 -30.50 -5.49 -11.24
C THR A 261 -31.66 -5.83 -10.31
N ILE A 262 -32.65 -4.94 -10.25
CA ILE A 262 -34.02 -5.34 -9.92
C ILE A 262 -34.78 -5.44 -11.22
N ARG A 263 -35.28 -6.65 -11.52
CA ARG A 263 -36.20 -6.91 -12.64
C ARG A 263 -37.63 -6.79 -12.16
N LEU A 264 -38.41 -5.94 -12.83
CA LEU A 264 -39.80 -5.70 -12.52
C LEU A 264 -40.70 -6.29 -13.60
N PHE A 265 -41.66 -7.08 -13.14
CA PHE A 265 -42.70 -7.70 -13.94
C PHE A 265 -44.03 -7.05 -13.59
N HIS A 266 -44.82 -6.74 -14.62
CA HIS A 266 -46.20 -6.32 -14.45
C HIS A 266 -47.09 -7.48 -14.89
N ARG A 267 -47.88 -8.03 -13.95
CA ARG A 267 -48.78 -9.15 -14.23
C ARG A 267 -48.05 -10.32 -14.92
N ARG A 268 -46.84 -10.66 -14.45
CA ARG A 268 -45.96 -11.75 -14.94
C ARG A 268 -45.33 -11.53 -16.32
N MET A 269 -45.52 -10.36 -16.92
CA MET A 269 -44.74 -9.96 -18.09
C MET A 269 -43.62 -9.01 -17.67
N PHE A 270 -42.40 -9.25 -18.14
CA PHE A 270 -41.28 -8.34 -17.90
C PHE A 270 -41.57 -6.97 -18.49
N LEU A 271 -41.29 -5.92 -17.72
CA LEU A 271 -41.41 -4.56 -18.21
C LEU A 271 -40.04 -3.89 -18.29
N CYS A 272 -39.30 -3.89 -17.19
CA CYS A 272 -38.03 -3.19 -17.09
C CYS A 272 -37.11 -3.84 -16.06
N GLU A 273 -35.82 -3.50 -16.16
CA GLU A 273 -34.80 -3.88 -15.20
C GLU A 273 -33.97 -2.67 -14.75
N ASN A 274 -33.00 -2.89 -13.87
CA ASN A 274 -32.14 -1.84 -13.29
C ASN A 274 -32.90 -0.78 -12.48
N GLN A 275 -34.05 -1.16 -11.91
CA GLN A 275 -34.90 -0.25 -11.14
C GLN A 275 -34.55 -0.25 -9.65
N GLN A 276 -33.34 0.19 -9.30
CA GLN A 276 -32.86 0.22 -7.91
C GLN A 276 -33.62 1.19 -7.00
N ASP A 277 -34.28 2.19 -7.57
CA ASP A 277 -35.09 3.18 -6.85
C ASP A 277 -36.45 2.64 -6.38
N VAL A 278 -36.80 1.40 -6.77
CA VAL A 278 -37.93 0.66 -6.18
C VAL A 278 -37.62 0.16 -4.77
N LEU A 279 -36.35 0.19 -4.36
CA LEU A 279 -35.95 -0.04 -2.97
C LEU A 279 -35.58 1.29 -2.30
N PRO A 280 -35.73 1.38 -0.97
CA PRO A 280 -35.21 2.53 -0.22
C PRO A 280 -33.70 2.69 -0.45
N GLN A 281 -33.20 3.93 -0.35
CA GLN A 281 -31.79 4.25 -0.61
C GLN A 281 -30.82 3.40 0.21
N TRP A 282 -31.19 3.04 1.45
CA TRP A 282 -30.38 2.21 2.34
C TRP A 282 -30.29 0.74 1.88
N ALA A 283 -31.26 0.25 1.11
CA ALA A 283 -31.39 -1.16 0.72
C ALA A 283 -30.79 -1.48 -0.66
N ARG A 284 -30.07 -0.55 -1.30
CA ARG A 284 -29.53 -0.68 -2.67
C ARG A 284 -28.50 -1.81 -2.86
N PHE A 285 -28.11 -2.52 -1.80
CA PHE A 285 -27.26 -3.72 -1.88
C PHE A 285 -28.06 -5.00 -2.16
N VAL A 286 -29.39 -4.89 -2.14
CA VAL A 286 -30.32 -5.97 -2.45
C VAL A 286 -30.69 -5.90 -3.93
N ASN A 287 -30.71 -7.05 -4.59
CA ASN A 287 -31.19 -7.23 -5.95
C ASN A 287 -32.51 -8.00 -5.91
N GLY A 288 -33.18 -8.17 -7.06
CA GLY A 288 -34.39 -8.97 -7.04
C GLY A 288 -35.11 -9.13 -8.37
N VAL A 289 -36.11 -10.01 -8.32
CA VAL A 289 -37.09 -10.23 -9.36
C VAL A 289 -38.45 -10.09 -8.72
N ILE A 290 -39.22 -9.09 -9.13
CA ILE A 290 -40.46 -8.70 -8.47
C ILE A 290 -41.56 -8.59 -9.51
N ASN A 291 -42.62 -9.36 -9.33
CA ASN A 291 -43.88 -9.20 -10.04
C ASN A 291 -44.83 -8.37 -9.18
N SER A 292 -45.28 -7.22 -9.68
CA SER A 292 -46.31 -6.41 -9.03
C SER A 292 -47.40 -6.04 -10.04
N PRO A 293 -48.63 -6.57 -9.86
CA PRO A 293 -49.75 -6.27 -10.76
C PRO A 293 -50.37 -4.88 -10.52
N ASP A 294 -50.03 -4.22 -9.42
CA ASP A 294 -50.66 -2.96 -8.97
C ASP A 294 -49.87 -1.72 -9.40
N LEU A 295 -48.62 -1.88 -9.88
CA LEU A 295 -47.85 -0.77 -10.44
C LEU A 295 -48.44 -0.26 -11.75
N THR A 296 -48.39 1.06 -11.96
CA THR A 296 -48.88 1.68 -13.20
C THR A 296 -47.76 1.76 -14.26
N PRO A 297 -47.83 1.03 -15.38
CA PRO A 297 -46.84 1.14 -16.45
C PRO A 297 -46.94 2.47 -17.21
N THR A 298 -45.84 2.91 -17.82
CA THR A 298 -45.82 4.00 -18.81
C THR A 298 -46.59 3.62 -20.07
N ALA A 299 -46.97 4.62 -20.88
CA ALA A 299 -47.62 4.37 -22.17
C ALA A 299 -46.74 3.54 -23.12
N ALA A 300 -45.41 3.70 -23.05
CA ALA A 300 -44.43 2.95 -23.84
C ALA A 300 -44.16 1.53 -23.31
N ARG A 301 -44.62 1.19 -22.10
CA ARG A 301 -44.38 -0.11 -21.44
C ARG A 301 -42.90 -0.47 -21.33
N ASP A 302 -42.12 0.53 -21.00
CA ASP A 302 -40.67 0.46 -20.79
C ASP A 302 -40.28 0.81 -19.35
N ASN A 303 -41.22 1.35 -18.57
CA ASN A 303 -41.02 1.71 -17.16
C ASN A 303 -42.38 1.82 -16.44
N PHE A 304 -42.33 2.13 -15.14
CA PHE A 304 -43.49 2.42 -14.30
C PHE A 304 -43.52 3.90 -13.91
N LEU A 305 -44.73 4.43 -13.74
CA LEU A 305 -44.92 5.75 -13.15
C LEU A 305 -44.47 5.74 -11.68
N ARG A 306 -43.86 6.84 -11.23
CA ARG A 306 -43.44 7.03 -9.83
C ARG A 306 -44.59 7.62 -9.01
N ASP A 307 -45.69 6.88 -8.94
CA ASP A 307 -46.92 7.24 -8.24
C ASP A 307 -46.97 6.69 -6.80
N ASP A 308 -48.13 6.81 -6.15
CA ASP A 308 -48.32 6.32 -4.77
C ASP A 308 -48.12 4.81 -4.64
N MET A 309 -48.44 4.03 -5.69
CA MET A 309 -48.24 2.57 -5.68
C MET A 309 -46.76 2.22 -5.75
N TRP A 310 -45.98 2.97 -6.51
CA TRP A 310 -44.51 2.85 -6.49
C TRP A 310 -43.93 3.13 -5.10
N ALA A 311 -44.37 4.22 -4.46
CA ALA A 311 -43.92 4.58 -3.11
C ALA A 311 -44.31 3.50 -2.09
N ALA A 312 -45.55 3.00 -2.14
CA ALA A 312 -46.03 1.93 -1.28
C ALA A 312 -45.23 0.63 -1.47
N LEU A 313 -44.89 0.27 -2.72
CA LEU A 313 -44.07 -0.91 -3.00
C LEU A 313 -42.67 -0.75 -2.40
N ARG A 314 -42.05 0.41 -2.60
CA ARG A 314 -40.73 0.70 -2.05
C ARG A 314 -40.67 0.56 -0.54
N ASP A 315 -41.64 1.14 0.15
CA ASP A 315 -41.68 1.11 1.61
C ASP A 315 -41.97 -0.31 2.12
N ALA A 316 -42.88 -1.04 1.47
CA ALA A 316 -43.20 -2.42 1.82
C ALA A 316 -42.01 -3.39 1.60
N LEU A 317 -41.28 -3.25 0.48
CA LEU A 317 -40.07 -4.03 0.23
C LEU A 317 -38.95 -3.69 1.23
N GLY A 318 -38.81 -2.40 1.58
CA GLY A 318 -37.87 -1.96 2.61
C GLY A 318 -38.14 -2.62 3.96
N ASN A 319 -39.39 -2.58 4.41
CA ASN A 319 -39.81 -3.22 5.66
C ASN A 319 -39.59 -4.73 5.63
N LEU A 320 -39.92 -5.40 4.51
CA LEU A 320 -39.68 -6.83 4.33
C LEU A 320 -38.20 -7.19 4.51
N VAL A 321 -37.29 -6.41 3.92
CA VAL A 321 -35.85 -6.63 4.09
C VAL A 321 -35.42 -6.46 5.55
N ILE A 322 -35.94 -5.45 6.26
CA ILE A 322 -35.63 -5.23 7.68
C ILE A 322 -36.14 -6.41 8.52
N GLU A 323 -37.39 -6.82 8.33
CA GLU A 323 -38.01 -7.92 9.05
C GLU A 323 -37.25 -9.23 8.85
N HIS A 324 -36.85 -9.53 7.60
CA HIS A 324 -36.04 -10.70 7.29
C HIS A 324 -34.68 -10.67 7.99
N LEU A 325 -33.98 -9.53 7.95
CA LEU A 325 -32.68 -9.36 8.61
C LEU A 325 -32.79 -9.44 10.14
N VAL A 326 -33.88 -8.92 10.73
CA VAL A 326 -34.19 -9.08 12.16
C VAL A 326 -34.45 -10.54 12.50
N HIS A 327 -35.22 -11.25 11.67
CA HIS A 327 -35.46 -12.67 11.87
C HIS A 327 -34.15 -13.47 11.85
N LEU A 328 -33.30 -13.25 10.84
CA LEU A 328 -31.99 -13.90 10.75
C LEU A 328 -31.10 -13.59 11.95
N ARG A 329 -31.11 -12.34 12.44
CA ARG A 329 -30.39 -11.96 13.66
C ARG A 329 -30.83 -12.79 14.86
N ASP A 330 -32.14 -12.99 15.02
CA ASP A 330 -32.73 -13.59 16.22
C ASP A 330 -32.74 -15.13 16.16
N THR A 331 -32.89 -15.74 14.98
CA THR A 331 -33.02 -17.21 14.82
C THR A 331 -31.78 -17.88 14.22
N GLN A 332 -31.02 -17.19 13.36
CA GLN A 332 -29.91 -17.75 12.58
C GLN A 332 -28.67 -16.85 12.66
N ARG A 333 -28.21 -16.57 13.88
CA ARG A 333 -27.17 -15.57 14.17
C ARG A 333 -25.88 -15.74 13.37
N GLU A 334 -25.42 -16.97 13.13
CA GLU A 334 -24.22 -17.22 12.32
C GLU A 334 -24.41 -16.85 10.85
N ARG A 335 -25.58 -17.15 10.27
CA ARG A 335 -25.93 -16.79 8.89
C ARG A 335 -26.00 -15.27 8.75
N PHE A 336 -26.68 -14.59 9.69
CA PHE A 336 -26.71 -13.12 9.75
C PHE A 336 -25.30 -12.54 9.86
N ALA A 337 -24.47 -13.04 10.78
CA ALA A 337 -23.09 -12.57 10.96
C ALA A 337 -22.25 -12.76 9.69
N GLY A 338 -22.44 -13.87 8.97
CA GLY A 338 -21.81 -14.12 7.67
C GLY A 338 -22.19 -13.06 6.62
N ILE A 339 -23.47 -12.70 6.54
CA ILE A 339 -24.00 -11.66 5.63
C ILE A 339 -23.45 -10.28 6.02
N ALA A 340 -23.59 -9.89 7.29
CA ALA A 340 -23.12 -8.61 7.81
C ALA A 340 -21.61 -8.43 7.63
N ARG A 341 -20.83 -9.51 7.77
CA ARG A 341 -19.39 -9.50 7.48
C ARG A 341 -19.10 -9.33 5.99
N PHE A 342 -19.80 -10.07 5.13
CA PHE A 342 -19.57 -10.02 3.69
C PHE A 342 -19.97 -8.67 3.08
N HIS A 343 -21.04 -8.06 3.60
CA HIS A 343 -21.63 -6.79 3.14
C HIS A 343 -21.46 -5.65 4.15
N ARG A 344 -20.37 -5.65 4.93
CA ARG A 344 -20.11 -4.70 6.03
C ARG A 344 -20.34 -3.24 5.63
N MET A 345 -19.87 -2.84 4.45
CA MET A 345 -19.98 -1.47 3.97
C MET A 345 -21.41 -1.10 3.57
N SER A 346 -22.17 -2.05 3.03
CA SER A 346 -23.57 -1.85 2.73
C SER A 346 -24.39 -1.68 4.01
N PHE A 347 -24.09 -2.47 5.06
CA PHE A 347 -24.74 -2.32 6.36
C PHE A 347 -24.39 -0.98 7.02
N ALA A 348 -23.12 -0.57 7.00
CA ALA A 348 -22.70 0.75 7.50
C ALA A 348 -23.42 1.89 6.76
N SER A 349 -23.46 1.83 5.43
CA SER A 349 -24.18 2.80 4.61
C SER A 349 -25.69 2.81 4.92
N ALA A 350 -26.30 1.64 5.08
CA ALA A 350 -27.72 1.53 5.42
C ALA A 350 -28.03 2.17 6.77
N SER A 351 -27.19 1.90 7.78
CA SER A 351 -27.27 2.52 9.10
C SER A 351 -27.13 4.04 9.04
N TYR A 352 -26.27 4.57 8.18
CA TYR A 352 -26.09 6.02 8.06
C TYR A 352 -27.32 6.71 7.45
N TYR A 353 -27.86 6.16 6.37
CA TYR A 353 -29.01 6.76 5.68
C TYR A 353 -30.35 6.48 6.34
N TYR A 354 -30.45 5.48 7.23
CA TYR A 354 -31.70 5.08 7.84
C TYR A 354 -31.57 4.76 9.34
N SER A 355 -32.10 5.68 10.16
CA SER A 355 -31.96 5.65 11.62
C SER A 355 -32.64 4.45 12.28
N GLU A 356 -33.77 3.97 11.76
CA GLU A 356 -34.41 2.77 12.30
C GLU A 356 -33.54 1.52 12.07
N PHE A 357 -32.92 1.39 10.90
CA PHE A 357 -31.98 0.30 10.63
C PHE A 357 -30.77 0.39 11.55
N PHE A 358 -30.22 1.60 11.76
CA PHE A 358 -29.18 1.80 12.77
C PHE A 358 -29.65 1.32 14.16
N THR A 359 -30.84 1.72 14.61
CA THR A 359 -31.34 1.35 15.94
C THR A 359 -31.47 -0.17 16.12
N LYS A 360 -31.84 -0.92 15.07
CA LYS A 360 -32.01 -2.38 15.14
C LYS A 360 -30.70 -3.17 15.01
N PHE A 361 -29.71 -2.62 14.33
CA PHE A 361 -28.49 -3.34 13.94
C PHE A 361 -27.18 -2.69 14.41
N ALA A 362 -27.22 -1.57 15.13
CA ALA A 362 -26.04 -0.85 15.61
C ALA A 362 -25.05 -1.74 16.38
N ASP A 363 -25.56 -2.57 17.29
CA ASP A 363 -24.79 -3.53 18.09
C ASP A 363 -24.15 -4.65 17.26
N LEU A 364 -24.52 -4.78 15.99
CA LEU A 364 -24.07 -5.84 15.10
C LEU A 364 -23.22 -5.31 13.94
N LEU A 365 -23.04 -3.98 13.86
CA LEU A 365 -22.10 -3.39 12.93
C LEU A 365 -20.69 -3.85 13.27
N LEU A 366 -19.95 -4.25 12.24
CA LEU A 366 -18.58 -4.74 12.38
C LEU A 366 -17.59 -3.61 12.14
N TRP A 367 -16.69 -3.44 13.10
CA TRP A 367 -15.67 -2.42 13.16
C TRP A 367 -14.30 -3.04 13.06
N LYS A 368 -13.41 -2.36 12.34
CA LYS A 368 -11.99 -2.73 12.26
C LYS A 368 -11.32 -2.32 13.57
N THR A 369 -10.53 -3.22 14.13
CA THR A 369 -9.81 -3.01 15.39
C THR A 369 -8.44 -3.67 15.35
N ASN A 370 -7.51 -3.22 16.20
CA ASN A 370 -6.25 -3.91 16.41
C ASN A 370 -6.46 -5.29 17.07
N ARG A 371 -5.58 -6.24 16.77
CA ARG A 371 -5.50 -7.54 17.45
C ARG A 371 -4.44 -7.50 18.54
N LEU A 372 -4.82 -7.86 19.76
CA LEU A 372 -3.89 -7.91 20.89
C LEU A 372 -3.01 -9.17 20.79
N PRO A 373 -1.74 -9.13 21.25
CA PRO A 373 -0.79 -10.25 21.08
C PRO A 373 -1.21 -11.57 21.71
N GLU A 374 -2.06 -11.54 22.74
CA GLU A 374 -2.51 -12.73 23.48
C GLU A 374 -3.71 -13.43 22.83
N GLU A 375 -4.28 -12.87 21.77
CA GLU A 375 -5.47 -13.43 21.12
C GLU A 375 -5.10 -14.59 20.17
N PRO A 376 -5.77 -15.75 20.28
CA PRO A 376 -5.50 -16.90 19.42
C PRO A 376 -5.69 -16.50 17.94
N GLY A 377 -4.68 -16.79 17.12
CA GLY A 377 -4.57 -16.30 15.75
C GLY A 377 -5.60 -16.85 14.75
N ASN A 378 -6.52 -17.73 15.17
CA ASN A 378 -7.31 -18.58 14.25
C ASN A 378 -8.83 -18.41 14.30
N ASP A 379 -9.40 -17.66 15.26
CA ASP A 379 -10.86 -17.50 15.40
C ASP A 379 -11.41 -16.17 14.86
N THR A 380 -10.54 -15.30 14.37
CA THR A 380 -10.94 -14.05 13.70
C THR A 380 -10.84 -14.24 12.19
N VAL A 381 -12.01 -14.33 11.55
CA VAL A 381 -12.09 -14.55 10.11
C VAL A 381 -11.35 -13.44 9.36
N PRO A 382 -10.37 -13.77 8.49
CA PRO A 382 -9.59 -12.79 7.75
C PRO A 382 -10.48 -11.78 7.03
N ASP A 383 -10.20 -10.48 7.13
CA ASP A 383 -10.80 -9.49 6.24
C ASP A 383 -10.31 -9.83 4.84
N PRO A 384 -11.20 -10.21 3.93
CA PRO A 384 -10.75 -10.75 2.67
C PRO A 384 -10.41 -9.65 1.64
N LEU A 385 -10.39 -8.39 2.05
CA LEU A 385 -9.74 -7.26 1.37
C LEU A 385 -8.34 -6.95 1.95
N ASP A 386 -7.93 -7.67 2.99
CA ASP A 386 -6.70 -7.46 3.72
C ASP A 386 -5.61 -8.39 3.17
N ASP A 387 -5.12 -8.08 1.96
CA ASP A 387 -4.02 -8.79 1.29
C ASP A 387 -2.66 -8.65 2.03
N ILE A 388 -2.62 -7.91 3.14
CA ILE A 388 -1.39 -7.48 3.80
C ILE A 388 -1.34 -7.89 5.28
N GLY A 389 -1.97 -9.00 5.70
CA GLY A 389 -1.71 -9.64 7.00
C GLY A 389 -1.65 -8.71 8.23
N THR A 390 -2.51 -7.68 8.28
CA THR A 390 -2.23 -6.45 9.07
C THR A 390 -2.54 -6.55 10.57
N GLY A 391 -2.79 -7.73 11.13
CA GLY A 391 -3.10 -7.86 12.56
C GLY A 391 -4.40 -7.14 12.94
N VAL A 392 -5.34 -7.03 12.00
CA VAL A 392 -6.67 -6.44 12.19
C VAL A 392 -7.68 -7.52 12.57
N ALA A 393 -8.68 -7.14 13.35
CA ALA A 393 -9.81 -7.95 13.71
C ALA A 393 -11.11 -7.17 13.47
N LEU A 394 -12.13 -7.88 12.97
CA LEU A 394 -13.49 -7.35 12.85
C LEU A 394 -14.26 -7.73 14.11
N ARG A 395 -14.82 -6.73 14.79
CA ARG A 395 -15.57 -6.92 16.04
C ARG A 395 -16.82 -6.07 16.06
N THR A 396 -17.82 -6.52 16.80
CA THR A 396 -18.99 -5.71 17.10
C THR A 396 -18.70 -4.69 18.21
N LEU A 397 -19.48 -3.61 18.31
CA LEU A 397 -19.31 -2.64 19.39
C LEU A 397 -19.46 -3.27 20.78
N PRO A 398 -20.46 -4.12 21.07
CA PRO A 398 -20.55 -4.83 22.35
C PRO A 398 -19.28 -5.62 22.69
N GLU A 399 -18.72 -6.37 21.73
CA GLU A 399 -17.47 -7.11 21.91
C GLU A 399 -16.28 -6.18 22.21
N ILE A 400 -16.21 -5.02 21.58
CA ILE A 400 -15.16 -4.03 21.83
C ILE A 400 -15.33 -3.44 23.23
N LEU A 401 -16.55 -3.05 23.58
CA LEU A 401 -16.86 -2.47 24.87
C LEU A 401 -16.49 -3.41 26.00
N GLU A 402 -16.81 -4.71 25.92
CA GLU A 402 -16.45 -5.76 26.89
C GLU A 402 -14.95 -5.81 27.22
N ARG A 403 -14.09 -5.42 26.27
CA ARG A 403 -12.63 -5.44 26.41
C ARG A 403 -12.05 -4.14 26.99
N LEU A 404 -12.83 -3.06 27.03
CA LEU A 404 -12.37 -1.78 27.53
C LEU A 404 -12.48 -1.72 29.08
N PRO A 405 -11.45 -1.19 29.77
CA PRO A 405 -11.52 -0.99 31.21
C PRO A 405 -12.61 0.03 31.57
N GLY A 406 -13.48 -0.31 32.53
CA GLY A 406 -14.51 0.57 33.09
C GLY A 406 -15.52 -0.16 33.97
N THR A 407 -16.10 0.55 34.94
CA THR A 407 -17.18 0.05 35.83
C THR A 407 -18.54 0.59 35.37
N PRO A 408 -19.69 0.04 35.83
CA PRO A 408 -21.00 0.62 35.52
C PRO A 408 -21.15 2.11 35.91
N ASP A 409 -20.38 2.55 36.93
CA ASP A 409 -20.38 3.92 37.45
C ASP A 409 -19.37 4.85 36.75
N GLN A 410 -18.49 4.33 35.88
CA GLN A 410 -17.52 5.13 35.11
C GLN A 410 -17.64 4.81 33.61
N PRO A 411 -17.94 5.79 32.74
CA PRO A 411 -18.14 5.55 31.31
C PRO A 411 -16.89 4.94 30.68
N ARG A 412 -17.08 3.85 29.92
CA ARG A 412 -15.99 3.22 29.16
C ARG A 412 -15.49 4.22 28.13
N THR A 413 -14.17 4.28 27.92
CA THR A 413 -13.56 5.18 26.94
C THR A 413 -13.17 4.41 25.69
N LEU A 414 -13.87 4.65 24.58
CA LEU A 414 -13.56 4.07 23.28
C LEU A 414 -12.65 5.01 22.49
N GLN A 415 -11.48 4.49 22.12
CA GLN A 415 -10.53 5.21 21.29
C GLN A 415 -10.74 4.84 19.83
N CYS A 416 -10.81 5.84 18.96
CA CYS A 416 -10.98 5.63 17.53
C CYS A 416 -10.08 6.54 16.70
N VAL A 417 -9.76 6.08 15.49
CA VAL A 417 -9.08 6.85 14.45
C VAL A 417 -10.04 7.10 13.30
N THR A 418 -9.97 8.29 12.70
CA THR A 418 -10.85 8.75 11.62
C THR A 418 -10.10 9.09 10.33
N GLY A 419 -8.78 9.27 10.40
CA GLY A 419 -7.91 9.47 9.25
C GLY A 419 -7.74 8.18 8.44
N MET A 420 -7.79 8.29 7.11
CA MET A 420 -7.52 7.18 6.20
C MET A 420 -6.11 6.63 6.41
N ASP A 421 -5.98 5.30 6.53
CA ASP A 421 -4.74 4.57 6.83
C ASP A 421 -4.07 4.87 8.18
N ALA A 422 -4.65 5.77 8.99
CA ALA A 422 -4.15 6.13 10.31
C ALA A 422 -4.01 4.91 11.24
N ALA A 423 -4.92 3.93 11.10
CA ALA A 423 -4.91 2.70 11.87
C ALA A 423 -3.54 1.99 11.87
N ARG A 424 -2.76 2.08 10.79
CA ARG A 424 -1.45 1.40 10.66
C ARG A 424 -0.45 1.81 11.74
N GLN A 425 -0.38 3.10 12.06
CA GLN A 425 0.52 3.62 13.09
C GLN A 425 -0.06 3.43 14.48
N TYR A 426 -1.37 3.68 14.66
CA TYR A 426 -2.02 3.64 15.97
C TYR A 426 -2.24 2.22 16.50
N PHE A 427 -2.46 1.21 15.65
CA PHE A 427 -2.66 -0.17 16.10
C PHE A 427 -1.42 -0.76 16.76
N LYS A 428 -0.22 -0.42 16.28
CA LYS A 428 1.04 -0.83 16.92
C LYS A 428 1.18 -0.23 18.32
N ILE A 429 0.83 1.04 18.46
CA ILE A 429 0.88 1.77 19.74
C ILE A 429 -0.18 1.23 20.71
N ALA A 430 -1.39 1.00 20.22
CA ALA A 430 -2.50 0.44 20.99
C ALA A 430 -2.18 -0.97 21.50
N ASN A 431 -1.57 -1.82 20.67
CA ASN A 431 -1.13 -3.15 21.05
C ASN A 431 -0.10 -3.12 22.17
N ALA A 432 0.89 -2.22 22.10
CA ALA A 432 1.90 -2.06 23.15
C ALA A 432 1.31 -1.50 24.45
N ALA A 433 0.28 -0.66 24.35
CA ALA A 433 -0.46 -0.13 25.49
C ALA A 433 -1.52 -1.11 26.05
N GLY A 434 -1.73 -2.27 25.42
CA GLY A 434 -2.73 -3.25 25.84
C GLY A 434 -4.18 -2.77 25.72
N THR A 435 -4.48 -1.87 24.79
CA THR A 435 -5.83 -1.30 24.60
C THR A 435 -6.36 -1.56 23.19
N THR A 436 -7.69 -1.52 23.04
CA THR A 436 -8.36 -1.67 21.74
C THR A 436 -8.68 -0.29 21.16
N VAL A 437 -8.30 -0.07 19.91
CA VAL A 437 -8.59 1.10 19.10
C VAL A 437 -9.43 0.68 17.90
N VAL A 438 -10.47 1.46 17.62
CA VAL A 438 -11.33 1.29 16.45
C VAL A 438 -10.82 2.12 15.28
N ASP A 439 -10.71 1.49 14.12
CA ASP A 439 -10.56 2.17 12.86
C ASP A 439 -11.95 2.54 12.31
N ALA A 440 -12.24 3.84 12.35
CA ALA A 440 -13.44 4.47 11.81
C ALA A 440 -13.05 5.43 10.66
N SER A 441 -12.05 5.04 9.87
CA SER A 441 -11.54 5.85 8.77
C SER A 441 -12.38 5.80 7.50
N PHE A 442 -13.35 4.89 7.41
CA PHE A 442 -14.20 4.78 6.24
C PHE A 442 -15.36 5.79 6.27
N VAL A 443 -15.92 6.06 5.10
CA VAL A 443 -17.03 7.03 4.93
C VAL A 443 -18.21 6.61 5.83
N PHE A 444 -18.76 7.58 6.59
CA PHE A 444 -19.87 7.45 7.55
C PHE A 444 -19.54 6.83 8.91
N GLU A 445 -18.42 6.12 9.05
CA GLU A 445 -18.06 5.43 10.31
C GLU A 445 -17.88 6.39 11.50
N PRO A 446 -17.25 7.58 11.38
CA PRO A 446 -17.16 8.53 12.48
C PRO A 446 -18.53 9.00 12.99
N GLU A 447 -19.45 9.31 12.07
CA GLU A 447 -20.82 9.75 12.42
C GLU A 447 -21.64 8.61 13.05
N LEU A 448 -21.43 7.37 12.60
CA LEU A 448 -22.08 6.21 13.19
C LEU A 448 -21.59 5.94 14.62
N LEU A 449 -20.30 6.10 14.91
CA LEU A 449 -19.79 6.01 16.29
C LEU A 449 -20.36 7.12 17.17
N ASP A 450 -20.40 8.35 16.69
CA ASP A 450 -21.00 9.47 17.43
C ASP A 450 -22.50 9.22 17.69
N ALA A 451 -23.24 8.73 16.69
CA ALA A 451 -24.63 8.33 16.84
C ALA A 451 -24.81 7.19 17.86
N TYR A 452 -23.88 6.22 17.89
CA TYR A 452 -23.91 5.11 18.84
C TYR A 452 -23.81 5.59 20.29
N THR A 453 -22.97 6.60 20.56
CA THR A 453 -22.82 7.18 21.91
C THR A 453 -24.09 7.83 22.44
N LYS A 454 -25.03 8.16 21.55
CA LYS A 454 -26.31 8.81 21.87
C LYS A 454 -27.46 7.81 22.04
N LEU A 455 -27.21 6.51 21.82
CA LEU A 455 -28.25 5.49 21.97
C LEU A 455 -28.63 5.30 23.46
N PRO A 456 -29.91 5.04 23.75
CA PRO A 456 -30.37 4.86 25.12
C PRO A 456 -29.70 3.63 25.76
N GLY A 457 -29.17 3.80 26.98
CA GLY A 457 -28.49 2.74 27.72
C GLY A 457 -26.99 2.59 27.45
N VAL A 458 -26.43 3.35 26.50
CA VAL A 458 -24.99 3.35 26.20
C VAL A 458 -24.28 4.44 27.02
N SER A 459 -23.38 4.04 27.92
CA SER A 459 -22.50 4.95 28.67
C SER A 459 -21.07 4.84 28.14
N LEU A 460 -20.80 5.60 27.06
CA LEU A 460 -19.55 5.53 26.30
C LEU A 460 -18.98 6.93 26.08
N ARG A 461 -17.70 7.11 26.41
CA ARG A 461 -16.92 8.29 26.04
C ARG A 461 -16.11 7.97 24.78
N LEU A 462 -16.38 8.68 23.69
CA LEU A 462 -15.62 8.56 22.45
C LEU A 462 -14.42 9.52 22.46
N VAL A 463 -13.23 9.01 22.14
CA VAL A 463 -12.00 9.78 22.00
C VAL A 463 -11.42 9.56 20.61
N HIS A 464 -11.26 10.65 19.85
CA HIS A 464 -10.62 10.63 18.55
C HIS A 464 -9.12 10.90 18.71
N ILE A 465 -8.29 9.86 18.68
CA ILE A 465 -6.86 9.96 19.01
C ILE A 465 -6.04 10.67 17.92
N ASP A 466 -6.59 10.78 16.72
CA ASP A 466 -5.98 11.41 15.54
C ASP A 466 -6.38 12.89 15.35
N ARG A 467 -7.31 13.42 16.16
CA ARG A 467 -7.79 14.83 16.06
C ARG A 467 -7.04 15.80 16.98
N GLU A 468 -6.95 17.07 16.56
CA GLU A 468 -6.27 18.14 17.31
C GLU A 468 -6.82 18.37 18.72
N ASP A 469 -8.14 18.23 18.90
CA ASP A 469 -8.85 18.46 20.16
C ASP A 469 -8.79 17.28 21.14
N SER A 470 -8.03 16.24 20.82
CA SER A 470 -7.93 15.06 21.67
C SER A 470 -7.39 15.43 23.06
N PRO A 471 -8.10 15.06 24.15
CA PRO A 471 -7.76 15.51 25.48
C PRO A 471 -6.34 15.11 25.91
N SER A 472 -5.71 15.96 26.70
CA SER A 472 -4.39 15.68 27.26
C SER A 472 -4.49 14.53 28.28
N GLY A 473 -4.17 13.31 27.88
CA GLY A 473 -4.10 12.14 28.78
C GLY A 473 -4.78 10.86 28.28
N ASP A 474 -4.84 10.62 26.98
CA ASP A 474 -5.40 9.39 26.42
C ASP A 474 -4.52 8.16 26.74
N ALA A 475 -5.11 6.96 26.83
CA ALA A 475 -4.40 5.76 27.30
C ALA A 475 -3.14 5.40 26.49
N ILE A 476 -3.09 5.79 25.22
CA ILE A 476 -1.95 5.56 24.33
C ILE A 476 -0.91 6.70 24.32
N PHE A 477 -1.29 7.94 24.64
CA PHE A 477 -0.40 9.12 24.61
C PHE A 477 -0.32 9.79 25.98
N ARG A 478 0.76 9.51 26.70
CA ARG A 478 1.01 10.08 28.02
C ARG A 478 1.81 11.38 27.91
N GLN A 479 1.58 12.30 28.85
CA GLN A 479 2.41 13.50 28.99
C GLN A 479 3.81 13.10 29.48
N PRO A 480 4.89 13.70 28.95
CA PRO A 480 6.23 13.47 29.46
C PRO A 480 6.37 14.06 30.87
N VAL A 481 6.99 13.32 31.78
CA VAL A 481 7.18 13.71 33.19
C VAL A 481 8.68 13.69 33.52
N GLY A 482 9.20 14.69 34.23
CA GLY A 482 10.60 14.77 34.68
C GLY A 482 11.47 15.77 33.91
N GLY A 483 12.79 15.75 34.15
CA GLY A 483 13.75 16.68 33.56
C GLY A 483 13.91 16.57 32.03
N ASP A 484 13.75 15.37 31.49
CA ASP A 484 13.85 15.07 30.05
C ASP A 484 12.66 15.64 29.26
N ALA A 485 11.51 15.86 29.91
CA ALA A 485 10.31 16.42 29.29
C ALA A 485 10.55 17.82 28.69
N THR A 486 11.29 18.67 29.42
CA THR A 486 11.58 20.05 28.99
C THR A 486 12.50 20.07 27.76
N ALA A 487 13.49 19.17 27.71
CA ALA A 487 14.44 19.10 26.59
C ALA A 487 13.75 18.61 25.30
N VAL A 488 12.91 17.58 25.41
CA VAL A 488 12.16 17.05 24.26
C VAL A 488 11.07 18.02 23.81
N GLN A 489 10.40 18.73 24.73
CA GLN A 489 9.45 19.78 24.34
C GLN A 489 10.15 20.92 23.59
N ALA A 490 11.33 21.34 24.05
CA ALA A 490 12.14 22.33 23.33
C ALA A 490 12.60 21.82 21.95
N LEU A 491 12.83 20.50 21.78
CA LEU A 491 13.08 19.90 20.48
C LEU A 491 11.85 19.99 19.56
N ALA A 492 10.65 19.68 20.07
CA ALA A 492 9.40 19.82 19.32
C ALA A 492 9.19 21.26 18.81
N ASP A 493 9.47 22.26 19.65
CA ASP A 493 9.38 23.67 19.24
C ASP A 493 10.39 24.00 18.12
N ARG A 494 11.63 23.50 18.21
CA ARG A 494 12.64 23.64 17.14
C ARG A 494 12.22 22.97 15.84
N MET A 495 11.71 21.74 15.92
CA MET A 495 11.22 21.00 14.75
C MET A 495 10.08 21.76 14.06
N SER A 496 9.17 22.35 14.84
CA SER A 496 8.09 23.19 14.29
C SER A 496 8.61 24.40 13.52
N ALA A 497 9.78 24.94 13.87
CA ALA A 497 10.41 26.03 13.12
C ALA A 497 11.08 25.52 11.82
N VAL A 498 11.77 24.37 11.88
CA VAL A 498 12.46 23.77 10.73
C VAL A 498 11.47 23.26 9.67
N LEU A 499 10.34 22.67 10.09
CA LEU A 499 9.35 22.07 9.19
C LEU A 499 8.45 23.11 8.49
N ARG A 500 8.43 24.36 8.97
CA ARG A 500 7.68 25.45 8.32
C ARG A 500 8.39 25.90 7.06
N THR A 501 7.87 25.48 5.91
CA THR A 501 8.36 25.88 4.59
C THR A 501 7.29 26.69 3.84
N PRO A 502 7.65 27.39 2.73
CA PRO A 502 6.69 28.08 1.86
C PRO A 502 5.59 27.18 1.27
N HIS A 503 5.72 25.86 1.39
CA HIS A 503 4.77 24.87 0.86
C HIS A 503 4.13 24.04 2.00
N ASN A 504 4.49 24.31 3.27
CA ASN A 504 4.03 23.54 4.42
C ASN A 504 3.86 24.44 5.66
N HIS A 505 2.85 25.32 5.61
CA HIS A 505 2.69 26.42 6.57
C HIS A 505 2.03 26.04 7.91
N SER A 506 1.53 24.82 8.07
CA SER A 506 0.65 24.46 9.19
C SER A 506 1.12 23.26 10.03
N ILE A 507 2.36 22.78 9.87
CA ILE A 507 2.90 21.74 10.75
C ILE A 507 3.23 22.29 12.13
N ARG A 508 2.72 21.60 13.15
CA ARG A 508 3.10 21.77 14.56
C ARG A 508 3.67 20.47 15.08
N THR A 509 4.65 20.55 15.98
CA THR A 509 5.24 19.37 16.62
C THR A 509 4.92 19.41 18.10
N GLU A 510 4.56 18.27 18.68
CA GLU A 510 4.35 18.10 20.12
C GLU A 510 5.14 16.89 20.65
N ALA A 511 5.48 16.89 21.94
CA ALA A 511 6.16 15.77 22.59
C ALA A 511 5.17 14.95 23.45
N ARG A 512 5.13 13.64 23.24
CA ARG A 512 4.34 12.69 24.06
C ARG A 512 5.17 11.45 24.37
N VAL A 513 4.76 10.68 25.36
CA VAL A 513 5.34 9.36 25.66
C VAL A 513 4.37 8.27 25.22
N PHE A 514 4.85 7.33 24.40
CA PHE A 514 4.09 6.18 23.94
C PHE A 514 5.00 4.98 23.64
N GLU A 515 4.41 3.79 23.67
CA GLU A 515 5.09 2.51 23.40
C GLU A 515 4.73 2.02 21.98
N PRO A 516 5.59 1.21 21.32
CA PRO A 516 6.90 0.80 21.78
C PRO A 516 7.97 1.88 21.42
N PRO A 517 9.14 1.92 22.10
CA PRO A 517 10.07 3.03 22.02
C PRO A 517 10.74 3.13 20.64
N GLU A 518 10.64 2.13 19.77
CA GLU A 518 11.17 2.14 18.41
C GLU A 518 10.40 3.09 17.49
N ILE A 519 9.13 3.40 17.81
CA ILE A 519 8.36 4.39 17.06
C ILE A 519 8.79 5.78 17.50
N ALA A 520 9.55 6.47 16.65
CA ALA A 520 10.13 7.78 16.97
C ALA A 520 9.14 8.94 16.85
N ALA A 521 8.23 8.89 15.87
CA ALA A 521 7.24 9.93 15.66
C ALA A 521 6.00 9.38 14.93
N VAL A 522 4.86 10.04 15.15
CA VAL A 522 3.54 9.70 14.60
C VAL A 522 2.95 10.96 14.01
N LEU A 523 2.36 10.85 12.82
CA LEU A 523 1.71 11.99 12.18
C LEU A 523 0.21 11.96 12.48
N ARG A 524 -0.27 12.97 13.21
CA ARG A 524 -1.70 13.15 13.49
C ARG A 524 -2.27 14.06 12.41
N THR A 525 -3.07 13.45 11.53
CA THR A 525 -3.79 14.15 10.46
C THR A 525 -5.26 13.89 10.61
N ASP A 526 -6.05 14.95 10.76
CA ASP A 526 -7.50 14.82 10.77
C ASP A 526 -8.04 14.55 9.35
N ALA A 527 -9.32 14.15 9.28
CA ALA A 527 -10.01 13.88 8.02
C ALA A 527 -10.02 15.11 7.07
N ARG A 528 -10.06 16.33 7.62
CA ARG A 528 -10.07 17.59 6.85
C ARG A 528 -8.72 17.87 6.19
N THR A 529 -7.62 17.65 6.91
CA THR A 529 -6.26 17.77 6.37
C THR A 529 -6.00 16.74 5.27
N THR A 530 -6.52 15.52 5.46
CA THR A 530 -6.44 14.45 4.46
C THR A 530 -7.25 14.78 3.20
N ALA A 531 -8.46 15.30 3.37
CA ALA A 531 -9.31 15.76 2.26
C ALA A 531 -8.69 16.93 1.51
N GLN A 532 -8.04 17.87 2.22
CA GLN A 532 -7.31 18.97 1.60
C GLN A 532 -6.14 18.48 0.73
N ALA A 533 -5.32 17.55 1.25
CA ALA A 533 -4.16 17.02 0.53
C ALA A 533 -4.58 16.32 -0.78
N LYS A 534 -5.65 15.51 -0.75
CA LYS A 534 -6.21 14.87 -1.94
C LYS A 534 -6.82 15.87 -2.93
N ALA A 535 -7.49 16.90 -2.44
CA ALA A 535 -7.98 17.97 -3.30
C ALA A 535 -6.82 18.70 -3.99
N GLU A 536 -5.72 18.95 -3.29
CA GLU A 536 -4.51 19.54 -3.88
C GLU A 536 -3.86 18.64 -4.93
N GLU A 537 -3.85 17.32 -4.73
CA GLU A 537 -3.37 16.35 -5.72
C GLU A 537 -4.19 16.39 -7.02
N VAL A 538 -5.52 16.34 -6.92
CA VAL A 538 -6.43 16.47 -8.07
C VAL A 538 -6.19 17.79 -8.82
N LEU A 539 -5.85 18.86 -8.10
CA LEU A 539 -5.57 20.17 -8.71
C LEU A 539 -4.20 20.24 -9.37
N LEU A 540 -3.25 19.38 -8.96
CA LEU A 540 -1.91 19.27 -9.53
C LEU A 540 -1.87 18.32 -10.74
N ASP A 541 -2.81 17.38 -10.84
CA ASP A 541 -2.93 16.49 -12.00
C ASP A 541 -3.45 17.24 -13.25
N PRO A 542 -2.65 17.37 -14.32
CA PRO A 542 -3.06 18.05 -15.54
C PRO A 542 -4.23 17.39 -16.27
N ASN A 543 -4.47 16.10 -16.04
CA ASN A 543 -5.48 15.29 -16.73
C ASN A 543 -6.80 15.19 -15.96
N SER A 544 -6.92 15.82 -14.79
CA SER A 544 -8.10 15.73 -13.96
C SER A 544 -9.33 16.40 -14.62
N PRO A 545 -10.48 15.70 -14.74
CA PRO A 545 -11.69 16.23 -15.36
C PRO A 545 -12.19 17.54 -14.71
N PRO A 546 -12.77 18.48 -15.48
CA PRO A 546 -13.19 19.79 -14.96
C PRO A 546 -14.11 19.73 -13.73
N GLY A 547 -15.10 18.83 -13.72
CA GLY A 547 -16.03 18.70 -12.59
C GLY A 547 -15.38 18.15 -11.31
N ILE A 548 -14.39 17.26 -11.44
CA ILE A 548 -13.61 16.75 -10.31
C ILE A 548 -12.71 17.86 -9.76
N ARG A 549 -12.16 18.69 -10.66
CA ARG A 549 -11.32 19.84 -10.32
C ARG A 549 -12.09 20.93 -9.58
N GLU A 550 -13.31 21.28 -10.01
CA GLU A 550 -14.20 22.20 -9.30
C GLU A 550 -14.58 21.70 -7.90
N MET A 551 -14.82 20.39 -7.76
CA MET A 551 -15.08 19.77 -6.47
C MET A 551 -13.85 19.85 -5.56
N ALA A 552 -12.65 19.58 -6.08
CA ALA A 552 -11.40 19.73 -5.35
C ALA A 552 -11.15 21.19 -4.92
N GLU A 553 -11.41 22.19 -5.77
CA GLU A 553 -11.32 23.61 -5.36
C GLU A 553 -12.29 23.95 -4.23
N SER A 554 -13.48 23.35 -4.25
CA SER A 554 -14.50 23.54 -3.22
C SER A 554 -14.09 22.88 -1.90
N VAL A 555 -13.56 21.65 -1.93
CA VAL A 555 -12.96 20.99 -0.76
C VAL A 555 -11.82 21.83 -0.20
N LYS A 556 -10.88 22.27 -1.04
CA LYS A 556 -9.74 23.10 -0.62
C LYS A 556 -10.16 24.42 0.02
N ARG A 557 -11.28 25.03 -0.42
CA ARG A 557 -11.85 26.25 0.21
C ARG A 557 -12.44 25.94 1.58
N LEU A 558 -13.15 24.83 1.73
CA LEU A 558 -13.81 24.40 2.97
C LEU A 558 -12.82 23.93 4.04
N THR A 559 -11.66 23.41 3.65
CA THR A 559 -10.64 22.87 4.56
C THR A 559 -9.50 23.85 4.87
N ARG A 560 -9.59 25.12 4.46
CA ARG A 560 -8.53 26.11 4.73
C ARG A 560 -8.24 26.25 6.23
N GLY A 561 -6.96 26.09 6.61
CA GLY A 561 -6.47 26.35 7.96
C GLY A 561 -6.28 25.12 8.85
N THR A 562 -6.48 23.90 8.32
CA THR A 562 -6.17 22.68 9.07
C THR A 562 -4.66 22.42 9.15
N GLY A 563 -4.17 22.12 10.36
CA GLY A 563 -2.75 21.89 10.64
C GLY A 563 -2.41 20.42 10.78
N GLN A 564 -1.24 20.03 10.27
CA GLN A 564 -0.66 18.71 10.54
C GLN A 564 0.07 18.74 11.89
N TRP A 565 -0.07 17.68 12.68
CA TRP A 565 0.62 17.56 13.96
C TRP A 565 1.60 16.39 13.94
N LEU A 566 2.86 16.67 14.17
CA LEU A 566 3.89 15.65 14.37
C LEU A 566 4.04 15.40 15.87
N THR A 567 3.69 14.22 16.33
CA THR A 567 3.88 13.82 17.73
C THR A 567 5.16 13.01 17.83
N ILE A 568 6.20 13.58 18.47
CA ILE A 568 7.47 12.89 18.71
C ILE A 568 7.42 12.10 20.02
N ASN A 569 8.03 10.92 20.01
CA ASN A 569 8.08 10.03 21.17
C ASN A 569 9.23 10.41 22.10
N ALA A 570 8.92 10.99 23.26
CA ALA A 570 9.92 11.32 24.27
C ALA A 570 10.60 10.08 24.88
N GLY A 571 10.01 8.89 24.76
CA GLY A 571 10.63 7.62 25.15
C GLY A 571 11.60 7.04 24.11
N ASN A 572 11.64 7.59 22.89
CA ASN A 572 12.49 7.07 21.84
C ASN A 572 13.96 7.51 22.01
N PRO A 573 14.94 6.59 21.95
CA PRO A 573 16.35 6.92 22.15
C PRO A 573 16.93 7.95 21.15
N LEU A 574 16.47 7.93 19.88
CA LEU A 574 16.92 8.90 18.87
C LEU A 574 16.37 10.29 19.18
N VAL A 575 15.10 10.39 19.58
CA VAL A 575 14.47 11.66 20.00
C VAL A 575 15.17 12.24 21.22
N GLN A 576 15.51 11.41 22.22
CA GLN A 576 16.26 11.83 23.39
C GLN A 576 17.65 12.38 23.02
N ARG A 577 18.41 11.67 22.17
CA ARG A 577 19.72 12.15 21.68
C ARG A 577 19.60 13.46 20.89
N LEU A 578 18.59 13.59 20.03
CA LEU A 578 18.35 14.84 19.30
C LEU A 578 17.99 16.00 20.25
N ALA A 579 17.32 15.71 21.37
CA ALA A 579 16.96 16.72 22.35
C ALA A 579 18.19 17.29 23.10
N GLU A 580 19.25 16.49 23.28
CA GLU A 580 20.53 16.94 23.86
C GLU A 580 21.25 17.98 22.98
N HIS A 581 21.07 17.90 21.66
CA HIS A 581 21.64 18.85 20.72
C HIS A 581 20.84 20.16 20.68
N ARG A 582 21.40 21.21 21.31
CA ARG A 582 20.79 22.54 21.42
C ARG A 582 21.06 23.46 20.22
N ASP A 583 22.04 23.14 19.40
CA ASP A 583 22.40 23.94 18.24
C ASP A 583 21.39 23.74 17.10
N SER A 584 20.63 24.80 16.80
CA SER A 584 19.60 24.82 15.76
C SER A 584 20.16 25.10 14.36
N THR A 585 21.45 25.47 14.25
CA THR A 585 22.10 25.84 12.99
C THR A 585 22.85 24.67 12.35
N ASN A 586 23.02 23.57 13.07
CA ASN A 586 23.67 22.37 12.55
C ASN A 586 22.81 21.72 11.46
N HIS A 587 23.31 21.74 10.22
CA HIS A 587 22.61 21.22 9.06
C HIS A 587 22.28 19.73 9.19
N GLU A 588 23.16 18.93 9.80
CA GLU A 588 22.96 17.48 9.96
C GLU A 588 21.82 17.17 10.91
N VAL A 589 21.72 17.94 12.00
CA VAL A 589 20.62 17.81 12.96
C VAL A 589 19.29 18.22 12.33
N GLN A 590 19.27 19.25 11.49
CA GLN A 590 18.08 19.64 10.72
C GLN A 590 17.65 18.55 9.74
N GLN A 591 18.58 17.89 9.04
CA GLN A 591 18.27 16.79 8.14
C GLN A 591 17.66 15.60 8.90
N LEU A 592 18.14 15.28 10.10
CA LEU A 592 17.55 14.23 10.94
C LEU A 592 16.13 14.58 11.41
N MET A 593 15.87 15.85 11.74
CA MET A 593 14.50 16.31 12.07
C MET A 593 13.54 16.15 10.88
N LEU A 594 13.99 16.47 9.66
CA LEU A 594 13.22 16.27 8.43
C LEU A 594 13.00 14.78 8.13
N ALA A 595 14.03 13.95 8.33
CA ALA A 595 13.93 12.51 8.15
C ALA A 595 12.89 11.88 9.11
N LEU A 596 12.83 12.33 10.37
CA LEU A 596 11.79 11.91 11.33
C LEU A 596 10.38 12.26 10.83
N TYR A 597 10.18 13.47 10.31
CA TYR A 597 8.91 13.88 9.74
C TYR A 597 8.52 13.03 8.52
N HIS A 598 9.41 12.87 7.55
CA HIS A 598 9.12 12.08 6.35
C HIS A 598 8.91 10.59 6.67
N SER A 599 9.63 10.04 7.65
CA SER A 599 9.38 8.68 8.13
C SER A 599 7.97 8.54 8.74
N ALA A 600 7.50 9.55 9.48
CA ALA A 600 6.14 9.55 10.03
C ALA A 600 5.07 9.70 8.92
N VAL A 601 5.33 10.52 7.91
CA VAL A 601 4.45 10.65 6.71
C VAL A 601 4.33 9.30 5.98
N LEU A 602 5.45 8.61 5.75
CA LEU A 602 5.49 7.28 5.14
C LEU A 602 4.74 6.24 5.98
N ALA A 603 4.99 6.22 7.29
CA ALA A 603 4.36 5.28 8.21
C ALA A 603 2.84 5.46 8.28
N ASN A 604 2.35 6.68 8.11
CA ASN A 604 0.92 7.02 8.04
C ASN A 604 0.30 6.69 6.66
N GLY A 605 1.07 6.18 5.70
CA GLY A 605 0.57 5.79 4.37
C GLY A 605 0.16 6.97 3.47
N GLN A 606 0.54 8.20 3.81
CA GLN A 606 0.23 9.36 2.98
C GLN A 606 1.09 9.36 1.70
N LEU A 607 0.46 9.67 0.57
CA LEU A 607 1.16 9.87 -0.70
C LEU A 607 2.10 11.07 -0.58
N ILE A 608 3.36 10.85 -0.93
CA ILE A 608 4.38 11.89 -0.91
C ILE A 608 4.37 12.60 -2.25
N THR A 609 4.38 13.93 -2.25
CA THR A 609 4.52 14.71 -3.49
C THR A 609 5.85 14.38 -4.18
N ALA A 610 5.92 14.49 -5.50
CA ALA A 610 7.17 14.21 -6.24
C ALA A 610 8.38 15.01 -5.70
N HIS A 611 8.15 16.26 -5.27
CA HIS A 611 9.17 17.09 -4.63
C HIS A 611 9.61 16.52 -3.27
N SER A 612 8.66 16.23 -2.37
CA SER A 612 8.98 15.64 -1.05
C SER A 612 9.61 14.25 -1.17
N ALA A 613 9.28 13.48 -2.20
CA ALA A 613 9.86 12.16 -2.47
C ALA A 613 11.31 12.28 -2.95
N SER A 614 11.61 13.26 -3.81
CA SER A 614 13.00 13.58 -4.20
C SER A 614 13.82 14.02 -3.00
N THR A 615 13.29 14.95 -2.19
CA THR A 615 13.97 15.42 -0.98
C THR A 615 14.23 14.28 0.00
N PHE A 616 13.25 13.39 0.21
CA PHE A 616 13.42 12.22 1.05
C PHE A 616 14.46 11.23 0.47
N HIS A 617 14.46 11.00 -0.84
CA HIS A 617 15.44 10.14 -1.50
C HIS A 617 16.87 10.67 -1.32
N ASP A 618 17.07 11.96 -1.55
CA ASP A 618 18.39 12.62 -1.41
C ASP A 618 18.86 12.57 0.06
N GLN A 619 17.96 12.81 1.00
CA GLN A 619 18.25 12.69 2.44
C GLN A 619 18.63 11.26 2.83
N LEU A 620 17.89 10.26 2.33
CA LEU A 620 18.14 8.86 2.64
C LEU A 620 19.46 8.39 2.01
N GLN A 621 19.80 8.85 0.81
CA GLN A 621 21.12 8.62 0.21
C GLN A 621 22.25 9.24 1.03
N GLN A 622 22.09 10.49 1.50
CA GLN A 622 23.11 11.13 2.34
C GLN A 622 23.29 10.42 3.68
N LEU A 623 22.18 10.04 4.34
CA LEU A 623 22.21 9.27 5.58
C LEU A 623 22.82 7.90 5.37
N MET A 624 22.44 7.18 4.31
CA MET A 624 23.05 5.89 3.96
C MET A 624 24.53 6.03 3.64
N GLY A 625 24.92 7.06 2.88
CA GLY A 625 26.32 7.35 2.56
C GLY A 625 27.13 7.56 3.82
N ARG A 626 26.64 8.38 4.75
CA ARG A 626 27.29 8.61 6.04
C ARG A 626 27.23 7.41 6.98
N SER A 627 26.16 6.63 6.96
CA SER A 627 26.07 5.38 7.71
C SER A 627 27.01 4.33 7.15
N LEU A 628 27.22 4.27 5.83
CA LEU A 628 28.22 3.41 5.20
C LEU A 628 29.64 3.91 5.49
N GLU A 629 29.88 5.22 5.51
CA GLU A 629 31.15 5.80 5.97
C GLU A 629 31.38 5.50 7.45
N ALA A 630 30.34 5.59 8.29
CA ALA A 630 30.40 5.28 9.70
C ALA A 630 30.51 3.77 9.96
N LEU A 631 29.90 2.92 9.15
CA LEU A 631 30.02 1.46 9.18
C LEU A 631 31.38 1.01 8.63
N ASP A 632 31.93 1.66 7.62
CA ASP A 632 33.31 1.45 7.15
C ASP A 632 34.28 1.96 8.22
N LEU A 633 33.98 3.06 8.91
CA LEU A 633 34.72 3.49 10.10
C LEU A 633 34.56 2.50 11.26
N GLU A 634 33.38 1.98 11.53
CA GLU A 634 33.11 1.00 12.58
C GLU A 634 33.71 -0.35 12.23
N GLU A 635 33.71 -0.77 10.97
CA GLU A 635 34.34 -1.99 10.47
C GLU A 635 35.86 -1.82 10.48
N ARG A 636 36.39 -0.65 10.12
CA ARG A 636 37.81 -0.32 10.34
C ARG A 636 38.14 -0.29 11.82
N CYS A 637 37.28 0.27 12.67
CA CYS A 637 37.41 0.30 14.13
C CYS A 637 37.28 -1.09 14.74
N LYS A 638 36.42 -1.97 14.19
CA LYS A 638 36.17 -3.35 14.63
C LYS A 638 37.24 -4.29 14.11
N VAL A 639 37.77 -4.07 12.91
CA VAL A 639 39.00 -4.72 12.43
C VAL A 639 40.18 -4.23 13.26
N LEU A 640 40.23 -2.96 13.66
CA LEU A 640 41.19 -2.44 14.63
C LEU A 640 40.98 -3.06 16.01
N ASP A 641 39.74 -3.24 16.49
CA ASP A 641 39.39 -3.83 17.78
C ASP A 641 39.58 -5.35 17.80
N ASP A 642 39.36 -6.04 16.68
CA ASP A 642 39.63 -7.47 16.47
C ASP A 642 41.13 -7.69 16.29
N ARG A 643 41.85 -6.76 15.65
CA ARG A 643 43.33 -6.70 15.69
C ARG A 643 43.82 -6.39 17.11
N LEU A 644 43.12 -5.55 17.86
CA LEU A 644 43.43 -5.22 19.25
C LEU A 644 43.12 -6.41 20.17
N ARG A 645 42.03 -7.15 19.96
CA ARG A 645 41.64 -8.37 20.68
C ARG A 645 42.51 -9.56 20.28
N ALA A 646 42.94 -9.64 19.02
CA ALA A 646 43.95 -10.59 18.58
C ALA A 646 45.33 -10.22 19.15
N ALA A 647 45.65 -8.94 19.29
CA ALA A 647 46.86 -8.46 19.98
C ALA A 647 46.77 -8.64 21.51
N GLN A 648 45.58 -8.50 22.12
CA GLN A 648 45.32 -8.71 23.54
C GLN A 648 45.23 -10.21 23.89
N GLY A 649 44.72 -11.03 22.97
CA GLY A 649 44.74 -12.49 23.02
C GLY A 649 46.16 -13.04 22.85
N ARG A 650 46.97 -12.45 21.95
CA ARG A 650 48.42 -12.70 21.86
C ARG A 650 49.18 -12.21 23.11
N ARG A 651 48.69 -11.18 23.80
CA ARG A 651 49.24 -10.72 25.09
C ARG A 651 48.87 -11.60 26.30
N ARG A 652 47.95 -12.56 26.17
CA ARG A 652 47.62 -13.51 27.25
C ARG A 652 48.37 -14.84 27.16
N SER A 653 49.21 -15.04 26.15
CA SER A 653 50.09 -16.22 26.03
C SER A 653 51.51 -15.87 25.60
N GLY A 654 52.11 -14.85 26.23
CA GLY A 654 53.52 -14.54 26.05
C GLY A 654 53.90 -13.32 26.88
N SER A 655 54.79 -13.51 27.84
CA SER A 655 55.37 -12.47 28.69
C SER A 655 55.87 -11.26 27.90
N GLY A 656 55.69 -10.06 28.44
CA GLY A 656 56.14 -8.81 27.85
C GLY A 656 57.67 -8.67 27.76
N ALA A 657 58.11 -7.93 26.75
CA ALA A 657 59.38 -7.22 26.72
C ALA A 657 59.27 -6.09 25.69
N ARG A 658 59.69 -4.88 26.05
CA ARG A 658 60.05 -3.82 25.10
C ARG A 658 61.14 -4.39 24.19
N ALA A 659 61.18 -4.03 22.90
CA ALA A 659 62.25 -4.52 22.01
C ALA A 659 63.62 -4.29 22.68
N ASP A 660 64.45 -5.32 22.76
CA ASP A 660 65.68 -5.30 23.56
C ASP A 660 66.76 -4.35 23.00
N TYR A 661 66.51 -3.65 21.87
CA TYR A 661 67.45 -2.73 21.23
C TYR A 661 66.96 -1.27 21.27
N ARG A 662 67.91 -0.32 21.23
CA ARG A 662 67.62 1.12 21.29
C ARG A 662 67.17 1.67 19.95
N THR A 663 66.26 2.65 19.98
CA THR A 663 65.72 3.29 18.76
C THR A 663 65.93 4.80 18.79
N PHE A 664 66.39 5.38 17.69
CA PHE A 664 66.44 6.83 17.46
C PHE A 664 65.42 7.24 16.41
N PHE A 665 64.73 8.35 16.65
CA PHE A 665 63.84 8.96 15.67
C PHE A 665 64.50 10.21 15.06
N MET A 666 64.62 10.23 13.73
CA MET A 666 65.16 11.36 12.99
C MET A 666 64.04 12.21 12.40
N ILE A 667 63.93 13.43 12.93
CA ILE A 667 63.00 14.47 12.52
C ILE A 667 63.62 15.20 11.34
N THR A 668 62.98 15.12 10.17
CA THR A 668 63.50 15.69 8.93
C THR A 668 62.43 16.49 8.20
N PRO A 669 62.81 17.54 7.44
CA PRO A 669 61.94 18.10 6.42
C PRO A 669 61.70 17.00 5.38
N PHE A 670 60.43 16.70 5.09
CA PHE A 670 60.04 15.68 4.10
C PHE A 670 60.44 16.12 2.66
N ALA A 671 61.74 16.10 2.36
CA ALA A 671 62.32 16.52 1.10
C ALA A 671 63.52 15.64 0.73
N ASP A 672 63.56 15.23 -0.55
CA ASP A 672 64.51 14.22 -1.05
C ASP A 672 65.98 14.68 -0.99
N HIS A 673 66.25 15.99 -0.96
CA HIS A 673 67.63 16.50 -0.89
C HIS A 673 68.32 16.20 0.45
N TYR A 674 67.57 15.78 1.49
CA TYR A 674 68.13 15.31 2.76
C TYR A 674 68.46 13.81 2.76
N ASP A 675 68.19 13.08 1.66
CA ASP A 675 68.51 11.65 1.56
C ASP A 675 69.99 11.32 1.83
N PRO A 676 70.98 12.09 1.31
CA PRO A 676 72.38 11.86 1.62
C PRO A 676 72.68 12.00 3.12
N LEU A 677 72.06 12.98 3.79
CA LEU A 677 72.20 13.18 5.23
C LEU A 677 71.56 12.04 6.01
N ILE A 678 70.34 11.63 5.65
CA ILE A 678 69.63 10.50 6.30
C ILE A 678 70.46 9.22 6.13
N GLY A 679 71.03 8.99 4.95
CA GLY A 679 71.95 7.88 4.70
C GLY A 679 73.20 7.95 5.59
N ALA A 680 73.81 9.12 5.72
CA ALA A 680 74.98 9.31 6.57
C ALA A 680 74.66 9.09 8.06
N VAL A 681 73.50 9.56 8.54
CA VAL A 681 73.06 9.34 9.92
C VAL A 681 72.71 7.87 10.18
N ARG A 682 72.08 7.16 9.22
CA ARG A 682 71.86 5.71 9.31
C ARG A 682 73.17 4.95 9.47
N GLU A 683 74.19 5.30 8.69
CA GLU A 683 75.50 4.65 8.79
C GLU A 683 76.11 4.84 10.19
N VAL A 684 75.95 6.01 10.81
CA VAL A 684 76.42 6.23 12.19
C VAL A 684 75.57 5.45 13.21
N VAL A 685 74.25 5.60 13.17
CA VAL A 685 73.34 5.09 14.21
C VAL A 685 73.12 3.56 14.10
N GLU A 686 72.85 3.05 12.91
CA GLU A 686 72.55 1.65 12.69
C GLU A 686 73.81 0.80 12.62
N HIS A 687 74.81 1.25 11.86
CA HIS A 687 75.99 0.43 11.63
C HIS A 687 77.04 0.58 12.74
N ARG A 688 77.36 1.81 13.18
CA ARG A 688 78.39 2.02 14.22
C ARG A 688 77.86 1.90 15.65
N TRP A 689 76.67 2.41 15.95
CA TRP A 689 76.11 2.34 17.31
C TRP A 689 75.24 1.11 17.56
N GLY A 690 74.77 0.44 16.51
CA GLY A 690 73.91 -0.74 16.66
C GLY A 690 72.55 -0.38 17.26
N CYS A 691 72.04 0.82 16.96
CA CYS A 691 70.70 1.27 17.32
C CYS A 691 69.85 1.36 16.06
N ARG A 692 68.53 1.27 16.17
CA ARG A 692 67.66 1.45 15.01
C ARG A 692 67.45 2.93 14.74
N LEU A 693 67.62 3.39 13.49
CA LEU A 693 67.18 4.72 13.08
C LEU A 693 65.83 4.62 12.37
N VAL A 694 64.88 5.45 12.77
CA VAL A 694 63.59 5.56 12.09
C VAL A 694 63.35 7.00 11.67
N VAL A 695 62.97 7.17 10.42
CA VAL A 695 62.44 8.42 9.85
C VAL A 695 60.96 8.18 9.57
N ALA A 696 60.13 9.22 9.68
CA ALA A 696 58.68 9.13 9.48
C ALA A 696 58.23 8.47 8.15
N ARG A 697 59.09 8.49 7.12
CA ARG A 697 58.85 7.87 5.82
C ARG A 697 59.16 6.37 5.74
N ASP A 698 59.92 5.81 6.68
CA ASP A 698 60.37 4.41 6.61
C ASP A 698 59.28 3.42 7.04
N GLN A 699 58.33 3.87 7.84
CA GLN A 699 57.26 3.04 8.36
C GLN A 699 55.93 3.77 8.23
N GLN A 700 54.98 3.16 7.54
CA GLN A 700 53.57 3.55 7.60
C GLN A 700 52.83 2.54 8.48
N GLU A 701 52.82 2.79 9.78
CA GLU A 701 52.09 1.96 10.75
C GLU A 701 50.63 2.45 10.90
N HIS A 702 50.35 3.71 10.55
CA HIS A 702 49.02 4.32 10.56
C HIS A 702 48.69 5.06 9.25
N HIS A 703 47.39 5.11 8.92
CA HIS A 703 46.84 5.77 7.73
C HIS A 703 46.83 7.31 7.83
N ARG A 704 47.16 7.86 9.00
CA ARG A 704 47.31 9.30 9.26
C ARG A 704 48.74 9.59 9.69
N LEU A 705 49.39 10.51 8.97
CA LEU A 705 50.81 10.86 9.14
C LEU A 705 51.14 11.32 10.58
N LEU A 706 50.26 12.10 11.22
CA LEU A 706 50.51 12.67 12.55
C LEU A 706 50.51 11.61 13.66
N GLU A 707 49.57 10.67 13.60
CA GLU A 707 49.47 9.55 14.56
C GLU A 707 50.66 8.60 14.41
N ASN A 708 51.12 8.39 13.18
CA ASN A 708 52.31 7.59 12.88
C ASN A 708 53.59 8.22 13.47
N VAL A 709 53.78 9.53 13.31
CA VAL A 709 54.91 10.26 13.91
C VAL A 709 54.87 10.18 15.43
N GLN A 710 53.70 10.33 16.05
CA GLN A 710 53.57 10.28 17.51
C GLN A 710 53.94 8.91 18.09
N ILE A 711 53.56 7.81 17.44
CA ILE A 711 53.94 6.45 17.86
C ILE A 711 55.45 6.23 17.74
N LEU A 712 56.06 6.70 16.64
CA LEU A 712 57.50 6.57 16.42
C LEU A 712 58.31 7.38 17.43
N MET A 713 57.86 8.61 17.72
CA MET A 713 58.43 9.44 18.78
C MET A 713 58.23 8.81 20.16
N ASP A 714 57.12 8.10 20.36
CA ASP A 714 56.84 7.46 21.64
C ASP A 714 57.83 6.34 21.98
N GLY A 715 58.17 5.54 20.96
CA GLY A 715 59.09 4.40 21.06
C GLY A 715 60.58 4.76 21.03
N ALA A 716 60.95 5.98 20.62
CA ALA A 716 62.34 6.38 20.46
C ALA A 716 63.05 6.66 21.79
N ASP A 717 64.22 6.08 22.00
CA ASP A 717 65.11 6.37 23.13
C ASP A 717 65.90 7.69 22.97
N GLY A 718 65.98 8.23 21.75
CA GLY A 718 66.63 9.51 21.46
C GLY A 718 66.19 10.12 20.12
N PHE A 719 66.50 11.40 19.91
CA PHE A 719 66.04 12.18 18.76
C PHE A 719 67.18 12.86 18.01
N ILE A 720 67.04 12.97 16.68
CA ILE A 720 67.97 13.72 15.80
C ILE A 720 67.11 14.63 14.92
N ALA A 721 67.30 15.95 14.97
CA ALA A 721 66.49 16.90 14.21
C ALA A 721 67.32 17.76 13.26
N GLU A 722 66.91 17.82 12.00
CA GLU A 722 67.53 18.67 10.96
C GLU A 722 66.83 20.04 10.92
N ILE A 723 67.52 21.09 11.39
CA ILE A 723 66.90 22.39 11.68
C ILE A 723 67.32 23.51 10.71
N THR A 724 67.91 23.19 9.55
CA THR A 724 68.60 24.18 8.70
C THR A 724 67.75 25.36 8.27
N HIS A 725 66.48 25.13 8.00
CA HIS A 725 65.54 26.15 7.54
C HIS A 725 64.38 26.39 8.52
N SER A 726 64.49 25.94 9.77
CA SER A 726 63.39 26.03 10.76
C SER A 726 62.07 25.49 10.22
N ASN A 727 62.10 24.35 9.50
CA ASN A 727 60.90 23.79 8.88
C ASN A 727 59.79 23.61 9.95
N PRO A 728 58.55 24.11 9.73
CA PRO A 728 57.51 24.08 10.74
C PRO A 728 57.20 22.69 11.30
N ASN A 729 57.26 21.65 10.47
CA ASN A 729 57.00 20.28 10.91
C ASN A 729 58.12 19.79 11.83
N VAL A 730 59.38 20.06 11.46
CA VAL A 730 60.54 19.75 12.30
C VAL A 730 60.44 20.49 13.64
N MET A 731 60.09 21.79 13.62
CA MET A 731 60.01 22.58 14.85
C MET A 731 58.86 22.12 15.76
N PHE A 732 57.75 21.63 15.19
CA PHE A 732 56.64 21.07 15.95
C PHE A 732 57.01 19.73 16.61
N GLU A 733 57.59 18.81 15.84
CA GLU A 733 58.04 17.50 16.35
C GLU A 733 59.18 17.67 17.38
N LEU A 734 60.10 18.60 17.14
CA LEU A 734 61.15 18.94 18.09
C LEU A 734 60.54 19.50 19.39
N GLY A 735 59.58 20.40 19.29
CA GLY A 735 58.85 20.92 20.46
C GLY A 735 58.14 19.82 21.25
N ALA A 736 57.51 18.85 20.58
CA ALA A 736 56.90 17.69 21.22
C ALA A 736 57.92 16.79 21.93
N ALA A 737 59.08 16.54 21.30
CA ALA A 737 60.18 15.80 21.92
C ALA A 737 60.68 16.47 23.22
N PHE A 738 60.68 17.81 23.27
CA PHE A 738 61.08 18.60 24.44
C PHE A 738 60.02 18.68 25.56
N THR A 739 58.74 18.78 25.19
CA THR A 739 57.68 19.11 26.15
C THR A 739 57.34 17.91 27.03
N ASP A 740 57.28 16.72 26.43
CA ASP A 740 56.84 15.52 27.13
C ASP A 740 57.99 14.70 27.74
N ARG A 741 59.26 14.88 27.32
CA ARG A 741 60.31 13.85 27.51
C ARG A 741 61.73 14.39 27.68
N ARG A 742 61.95 15.16 28.75
CA ARG A 742 63.23 15.84 29.05
C ARG A 742 64.43 14.92 29.33
N ASP A 743 64.23 13.61 29.45
CA ASP A 743 65.26 12.63 29.82
C ASP A 743 65.91 11.91 28.63
N ARG A 744 65.49 12.21 27.38
CA ARG A 744 66.00 11.57 26.16
C ARG A 744 66.94 12.51 25.41
N PRO A 745 68.10 12.04 24.91
CA PRO A 745 69.06 12.89 24.22
C PRO A 745 68.49 13.39 22.87
N VAL A 746 68.73 14.66 22.57
CA VAL A 746 68.34 15.32 21.32
C VAL A 746 69.57 15.92 20.64
N ILE A 747 69.79 15.57 19.37
CA ILE A 747 70.85 16.11 18.52
C ILE A 747 70.24 17.05 17.50
N LEU A 748 70.84 18.22 17.31
CA LEU A 748 70.45 19.17 16.29
C LEU A 748 71.49 19.20 15.16
N LEU A 749 71.03 19.02 13.92
CA LEU A 749 71.86 19.10 12.71
C LEU A 749 71.54 20.39 11.95
N ARG A 750 72.58 21.11 11.51
CA ARG A 750 72.43 22.27 10.62
C ARG A 750 73.51 22.33 9.55
N GLU A 751 73.12 22.66 8.33
CA GLU A 751 74.03 22.86 7.21
C GLU A 751 74.79 24.19 7.31
N GLU A 752 76.11 24.18 7.10
CA GLU A 752 77.00 25.34 7.28
C GLU A 752 76.72 26.45 6.26
N GLN A 753 76.41 26.11 5.00
CA GLN A 753 76.17 27.10 3.94
C GLN A 753 74.88 27.91 4.14
N ALA A 754 73.92 27.39 4.92
CA ALA A 754 72.68 28.10 5.25
C ALA A 754 72.88 29.22 6.31
N SER A 755 74.07 29.32 6.91
CA SER A 755 74.39 30.35 7.92
C SER A 755 74.52 31.77 7.35
N ALA A 756 74.53 31.97 6.02
CA ALA A 756 74.70 33.29 5.42
C ALA A 756 73.46 34.20 5.54
N ASN A 757 72.25 33.64 5.71
CA ASN A 757 70.99 34.39 5.70
C ASN A 757 70.34 34.63 7.08
N GLY A 758 71.06 34.38 8.18
CA GLY A 758 70.70 34.93 9.49
C GLY A 758 69.31 34.56 10.04
N ALA A 759 68.71 33.43 9.64
CA ALA A 759 67.45 32.97 10.24
C ALA A 759 67.67 32.67 11.72
N ALA A 760 67.16 33.56 12.58
CA ALA A 760 67.16 33.42 14.02
C ALA A 760 66.23 32.26 14.40
N LEU A 761 66.72 31.31 15.21
CA LEU A 761 65.90 30.24 15.74
C LEU A 761 64.80 30.86 16.64
N PRO A 762 63.54 30.40 16.54
CA PRO A 762 62.43 30.96 17.31
C PRO A 762 62.48 30.62 18.80
N ALA A 763 63.42 29.76 19.22
CA ALA A 763 63.62 29.33 20.60
C ALA A 763 65.12 29.15 20.93
N ASP A 764 65.47 29.27 22.20
CA ASP A 764 66.84 29.05 22.68
C ASP A 764 67.14 27.56 22.83
N LEU A 765 67.96 27.03 21.91
CA LEU A 765 68.36 25.62 21.86
C LEU A 765 69.82 25.41 22.29
N ARG A 766 70.44 26.40 22.95
CA ARG A 766 71.89 26.45 23.24
C ARG A 766 72.43 25.32 24.12
N GLU A 767 71.58 24.64 24.87
CA GLU A 767 71.98 23.53 25.74
C GLU A 767 72.01 22.16 25.02
N LEU A 768 71.50 22.05 23.79
CA LEU A 768 71.54 20.82 23.01
C LEU A 768 72.84 20.66 22.21
N LEU A 769 73.21 19.41 21.91
CA LEU A 769 74.32 19.13 21.02
C LEU A 769 73.97 19.57 19.60
N TYR A 770 74.63 20.65 19.17
CA TYR A 770 74.49 21.21 17.85
C TYR A 770 75.66 20.82 16.94
N ILE A 771 75.34 20.26 15.77
CA ILE A 771 76.31 19.74 14.83
C ILE A 771 76.14 20.43 13.48
N SER A 772 77.18 21.16 13.08
CA SER A 772 77.28 21.73 11.74
C SER A 772 77.78 20.68 10.73
N TYR A 773 77.18 20.64 9.54
CA TYR A 773 77.55 19.73 8.45
C TYR A 773 77.53 20.43 7.08
N THR A 774 78.13 19.80 6.06
CA THR A 774 78.01 20.21 4.64
C THR A 774 77.56 18.99 3.85
N MET A 775 76.51 19.12 3.03
CA MET A 775 75.86 17.96 2.38
C MET A 775 76.79 17.17 1.45
N ASP A 776 77.66 17.88 0.71
CA ASP A 776 78.58 17.28 -0.28
C ASP A 776 79.96 16.90 0.29
N ASP A 777 80.11 16.86 1.63
CA ASP A 777 81.38 16.53 2.27
C ASP A 777 81.66 15.01 2.18
N ALA A 778 82.75 14.64 1.50
CA ALA A 778 83.15 13.24 1.34
C ALA A 778 83.42 12.53 2.69
N GLU A 779 83.69 13.27 3.77
CA GLU A 779 83.90 12.75 5.12
C GLU A 779 82.70 12.97 6.05
N LEU A 780 81.50 13.27 5.52
CA LEU A 780 80.30 13.60 6.30
C LEU A 780 80.01 12.58 7.41
N VAL A 781 80.06 11.28 7.10
CA VAL A 781 79.80 10.19 8.06
C VAL A 781 80.78 10.23 9.24
N GLU A 782 82.09 10.33 8.98
CA GLU A 782 83.10 10.33 10.04
C GLU A 782 83.06 11.63 10.86
N LYS A 783 82.73 12.77 10.24
CA LYS A 783 82.53 14.05 10.95
C LYS A 783 81.29 14.04 11.84
N LEU A 784 80.16 13.52 11.35
CA LEU A 784 78.95 13.33 12.16
C LEU A 784 79.24 12.41 13.33
N ARG A 785 79.87 11.25 13.08
CA ARG A 785 80.27 10.31 14.13
C ARG A 785 81.14 10.96 15.20
N ALA A 786 82.22 11.64 14.80
CA ALA A 786 83.17 12.24 15.73
C ALA A 786 82.57 13.39 16.55
N LYS A 787 81.60 14.13 16.00
CA LYS A 787 80.88 15.19 16.72
C LYS A 787 79.78 14.61 17.62
N MET A 788 79.00 13.64 17.14
CA MET A 788 77.96 12.96 17.92
C MET A 788 78.52 12.19 19.11
N SER A 789 79.71 11.57 18.97
CA SER A 789 80.36 10.83 20.06
C SER A 789 80.83 11.71 21.22
N LYS A 790 80.80 13.04 21.09
CA LYS A 790 81.17 13.98 22.16
C LYS A 790 80.05 14.24 23.16
N SER A 791 78.80 13.87 22.87
CA SER A 791 77.70 13.98 23.85
C SER A 791 77.84 12.91 24.93
N THR A 792 77.93 13.33 26.18
CA THR A 792 77.92 12.46 27.36
C THR A 792 76.63 11.66 27.46
N ASP A 793 75.48 12.27 27.17
CA ASP A 793 74.16 11.63 27.28
C ASP A 793 74.01 10.47 26.28
N ILE A 794 74.52 10.65 25.07
CA ILE A 794 74.55 9.58 24.06
C ILE A 794 75.52 8.48 24.47
N GLN A 795 76.70 8.84 24.99
CA GLN A 795 77.66 7.83 25.46
C GLN A 795 77.12 7.05 26.67
N GLU A 796 76.35 7.67 27.56
CA GLU A 796 75.67 6.97 28.66
C GLU A 796 74.55 6.08 28.15
N LEU A 797 73.74 6.55 27.20
CA LEU A 797 72.67 5.77 26.58
C LEU A 797 73.23 4.51 25.90
N LEU A 798 74.37 4.63 25.21
CA LEU A 798 75.04 3.53 24.51
C LEU A 798 75.85 2.61 25.43
N LYS A 799 76.28 3.06 26.62
CA LYS A 799 76.99 2.24 27.62
C LYS A 799 76.07 1.39 28.49
N GLY A 800 74.75 1.62 28.42
CA GLY A 800 73.77 0.84 29.17
C GLY A 800 73.90 -0.65 28.87
N SER A 801 74.37 -1.43 29.84
CA SER A 801 74.93 -2.78 29.70
C SER A 801 73.92 -3.90 29.37
N ASN A 802 72.74 -3.58 28.85
CA ASN A 802 71.65 -4.55 28.70
C ASN A 802 70.80 -4.39 27.43
N HIS A 803 71.28 -3.65 26.42
CA HIS A 803 70.56 -3.56 25.14
C HIS A 803 71.20 -4.44 24.07
N ALA A 804 70.35 -5.15 23.32
CA ALA A 804 70.74 -5.90 22.14
C ALA A 804 71.17 -4.95 21.02
N VAL A 805 72.15 -5.39 20.22
CA VAL A 805 72.69 -4.63 19.09
C VAL A 805 71.79 -4.83 17.88
N TYR A 806 71.20 -3.77 17.35
CA TYR A 806 70.37 -3.80 16.15
C TYR A 806 71.21 -4.10 14.91
N ILE A 807 70.71 -5.00 14.05
CA ILE A 807 71.33 -5.37 12.78
C ILE A 807 70.43 -4.90 11.65
N SER A 808 70.80 -3.78 11.03
CA SER A 808 70.08 -3.26 9.88
C SER A 808 70.24 -4.16 8.65
N ARG A 809 69.35 -3.98 7.67
CA ARG A 809 69.42 -4.65 6.37
C ARG A 809 70.78 -4.45 5.69
N GLN A 810 71.35 -3.25 5.75
CA GLN A 810 72.64 -2.94 5.14
C GLN A 810 73.78 -3.65 5.88
N ARG A 811 73.77 -3.62 7.22
CA ARG A 811 74.74 -4.36 8.03
C ARG A 811 74.66 -5.85 7.79
N LEU A 812 73.45 -6.41 7.70
CA LEU A 812 73.22 -7.81 7.37
C LEU A 812 73.81 -8.17 6.01
N ALA A 813 73.57 -7.36 4.97
CA ALA A 813 74.15 -7.54 3.64
C ALA A 813 75.69 -7.55 3.66
N GLN A 814 76.31 -6.65 4.42
CA GLN A 814 77.76 -6.60 4.58
C GLN A 814 78.30 -7.85 5.28
N LEU A 815 77.63 -8.30 6.35
CA LEU A 815 78.04 -9.47 7.13
C LEU A 815 77.98 -10.77 6.32
N ILE A 816 77.02 -10.89 5.39
CA ILE A 816 76.84 -12.11 4.58
C ILE A 816 77.64 -12.09 3.27
N ALA A 817 78.21 -10.95 2.87
CA ALA A 817 78.98 -10.80 1.63
C ALA A 817 80.07 -11.90 1.47
N PRO A 818 80.24 -12.51 0.27
CA PRO A 818 79.64 -12.13 -1.01
C PRO A 818 78.28 -12.79 -1.30
N VAL A 819 77.56 -13.33 -0.31
CA VAL A 819 76.21 -13.87 -0.54
C VAL A 819 75.27 -12.72 -0.84
N VAL A 820 74.75 -12.66 -2.06
CA VAL A 820 73.79 -11.64 -2.49
C VAL A 820 72.40 -12.24 -2.42
N LEU A 821 71.55 -11.67 -1.55
CA LEU A 821 70.15 -12.05 -1.41
C LEU A 821 69.26 -11.03 -2.10
N GLU A 822 68.08 -11.48 -2.53
CA GLU A 822 67.07 -10.55 -3.02
C GLU A 822 66.68 -9.54 -1.93
N PRO A 823 66.47 -8.26 -2.30
CA PRO A 823 66.06 -7.19 -1.39
C PRO A 823 64.98 -7.58 -0.38
N MET A 824 63.93 -8.26 -0.85
CA MET A 824 62.76 -8.62 -0.06
C MET A 824 63.06 -9.74 0.94
N VAL A 825 63.93 -10.68 0.58
CA VAL A 825 64.39 -11.77 1.46
C VAL A 825 65.30 -11.24 2.55
N LEU A 826 66.23 -10.35 2.18
CA LEU A 826 67.12 -9.70 3.13
C LEU A 826 66.34 -8.85 4.16
N GLU A 827 65.27 -8.21 3.71
CA GLU A 827 64.37 -7.42 4.57
C GLU A 827 63.55 -8.31 5.52
N ALA A 828 63.03 -9.44 5.03
CA ALA A 828 62.35 -10.42 5.88
C ALA A 828 63.28 -11.01 6.95
N LEU A 829 64.55 -11.27 6.60
CA LEU A 829 65.56 -11.74 7.55
C LEU A 829 65.92 -10.67 8.59
N ALA A 830 66.15 -9.43 8.17
CA ALA A 830 66.45 -8.32 9.07
C ALA A 830 65.27 -7.99 9.99
N ALA A 831 64.02 -8.18 9.52
CA ALA A 831 62.82 -8.00 10.35
C ALA A 831 62.64 -9.14 11.36
N ARG A 832 62.92 -10.39 10.98
CA ARG A 832 62.78 -11.57 11.86
C ARG A 832 63.87 -11.62 12.92
N TYR A 833 65.10 -11.34 12.54
CA TYR A 833 66.29 -11.37 13.39
C TYR A 833 66.87 -9.96 13.47
N ALA A 834 66.20 -9.11 14.25
CA ALA A 834 66.47 -7.69 14.31
C ALA A 834 67.74 -7.37 15.11
N THR A 835 68.23 -8.29 15.94
CA THR A 835 69.39 -8.07 16.81
C THR A 835 70.50 -9.10 16.65
N ALA A 836 71.71 -8.73 17.06
CA ALA A 836 72.84 -9.63 17.16
C ALA A 836 72.51 -10.85 18.03
N GLN A 837 71.75 -10.66 19.11
CA GLN A 837 71.34 -11.74 20.02
C GLN A 837 70.39 -12.72 19.34
N ASP A 838 69.47 -12.22 18.50
CA ASP A 838 68.59 -13.05 17.68
C ASP A 838 69.41 -13.89 16.69
N TRP A 839 70.45 -13.32 16.09
CA TRP A 839 71.34 -14.05 15.17
C TRP A 839 72.24 -15.07 15.88
N LEU A 840 72.63 -14.81 17.13
CA LEU A 840 73.37 -15.76 17.95
C LEU A 840 72.54 -17.00 18.30
N THR A 841 71.22 -16.86 18.40
CA THR A 841 70.28 -17.97 18.66
C THR A 841 69.55 -18.48 17.40
N ALA A 842 69.74 -17.85 16.24
CA ALA A 842 69.06 -18.20 14.99
C ALA A 842 69.44 -19.60 14.49
N GLU A 843 68.44 -20.47 14.30
CA GLU A 843 68.65 -21.81 13.73
C GLU A 843 68.64 -21.77 12.20
N ALA A 844 69.57 -22.53 11.58
CA ALA A 844 69.73 -22.53 10.13
C ALA A 844 68.47 -22.98 9.38
N ASP A 845 67.68 -23.89 9.96
CA ASP A 845 66.42 -24.37 9.37
C ASP A 845 65.33 -23.29 9.33
N GLU A 846 65.32 -22.38 10.31
CA GLU A 846 64.37 -21.28 10.34
C GLU A 846 64.77 -20.16 9.38
N VAL A 847 66.06 -19.85 9.32
CA VAL A 847 66.63 -18.94 8.30
C VAL A 847 66.38 -19.48 6.89
N GLY A 848 66.57 -20.79 6.69
CA GLY A 848 66.32 -21.45 5.40
C GLY A 848 64.87 -21.34 4.93
N ARG A 849 63.90 -21.41 5.84
CA ARG A 849 62.48 -21.20 5.51
C ARG A 849 62.21 -19.78 4.99
N LEU A 850 62.92 -18.78 5.51
CA LEU A 850 62.76 -17.38 5.09
C LEU A 850 63.50 -17.05 3.78
N LEU A 851 64.54 -17.81 3.44
CA LEU A 851 65.29 -17.64 2.18
C LEU A 851 64.50 -18.07 0.92
N GLY A 852 63.43 -18.84 1.08
CA GLY A 852 62.60 -19.34 -0.02
C GLY A 852 63.22 -20.54 -0.77
N GLN A 853 62.43 -21.14 -1.67
CA GLN A 853 62.88 -22.31 -2.46
C GLN A 853 64.04 -21.92 -3.38
N GLY A 854 65.19 -22.61 -3.26
CA GLY A 854 66.39 -22.38 -4.06
C GLY A 854 67.59 -21.81 -3.32
N ASN A 855 67.39 -21.11 -2.19
CA ASN A 855 68.48 -20.48 -1.42
C ASN A 855 68.71 -21.09 -0.02
N GLN A 856 68.01 -22.17 0.31
CA GLN A 856 68.04 -22.80 1.65
C GLN A 856 69.43 -23.32 2.03
N GLU A 857 70.22 -23.74 1.04
CA GLU A 857 71.60 -24.19 1.24
C GLU A 857 72.54 -23.10 1.77
N PHE A 858 72.19 -21.82 1.56
CA PHE A 858 72.95 -20.69 2.10
C PHE A 858 72.63 -20.40 3.57
N ALA A 859 71.56 -20.96 4.14
CA ALA A 859 71.12 -20.64 5.51
C ALA A 859 72.20 -20.94 6.58
N PRO A 860 72.89 -22.09 6.58
CA PRO A 860 73.95 -22.37 7.54
C PRO A 860 75.15 -21.42 7.35
N ILE A 861 75.45 -21.03 6.10
CA ILE A 861 76.55 -20.12 5.75
C ILE A 861 76.23 -18.71 6.26
N ILE A 862 74.99 -18.25 6.05
CA ILE A 862 74.50 -16.94 6.49
C ILE A 862 74.55 -16.87 8.02
N VAL A 863 73.98 -17.83 8.74
CA VAL A 863 74.01 -17.86 10.21
C VAL A 863 75.46 -17.86 10.72
N ALA A 864 76.33 -18.69 10.16
CA ALA A 864 77.73 -18.77 10.60
C ALA A 864 78.55 -17.50 10.31
N LYS A 865 78.23 -16.77 9.23
CA LYS A 865 78.87 -15.49 8.90
C LYS A 865 78.38 -14.36 9.79
N VAL A 866 77.06 -14.23 9.95
CA VAL A 866 76.48 -13.18 10.78
C VAL A 866 76.94 -13.36 12.22
N ARG A 867 76.86 -14.58 12.80
CA ARG A 867 77.36 -14.86 14.15
C ARG A 867 78.82 -14.46 14.34
N ARG A 868 79.69 -14.79 13.38
CA ARG A 868 81.10 -14.38 13.43
C ARG A 868 81.29 -12.87 13.40
N GLY A 869 80.50 -12.16 12.61
CA GLY A 869 80.61 -10.71 12.47
C GLY A 869 79.84 -9.87 13.49
N VAL A 870 78.93 -10.46 14.26
CA VAL A 870 78.34 -9.80 15.45
C VAL A 870 79.05 -10.14 16.76
N SER A 871 79.86 -11.19 16.81
CA SER A 871 80.74 -11.51 17.95
C SER A 871 82.11 -10.80 17.91
N ALA A 872 82.49 -10.24 16.77
CA ALA A 872 83.68 -9.41 16.56
C ALA A 872 83.31 -7.93 16.62
#